data_AF-C8NGM2-F1
#
_entry.id   AF-C8NGM2-F1
#
_cell.length_a   1.000
_cell.length_b   1.000
_cell.length_c   1.000
_cell.angle_alpha   90.00
_cell.angle_beta   90.00
_cell.angle_gamma   90.00
#
_symmetry.space_group_name_H-M   'P 1'
#
loop_
_entity.id
_entity.type
_entity.pdbx_description
1 polymer ?
#
loop_
_entity_poly.entity_id
_entity_poly.type
_entity_poly.pdbx_seq_one_letter_code
_entity_poly.pdbx_strand_id
1 'polypeptide(L)'
;MGKTKGRLTLPSESNFLEQTKELLERWGADAIRDSDGTKLDEATKQLDAKIYTTYFVARNHNDFIKDYMEECQQIFVMSKFWLATEETLTIPFMEGYFEDQVQPDYVHDPKKYWEVIDRTTGEVVPVERWSINQENNTVTIQGTKPFHEYTVSFLVYAIWDPTQMYNHITNNWGDVPHDIPFDVRGPHSNQFMHDYLKQWLKENPDTDVVRFTTFFYHFTLIFNNLGKEKFVDWFGYGASVSVAALEAFAKEKGYRLRAEDIVDEGYYNSTFRTPSKAYLDYIDFIQAFVAREAKKLVDEVHDAGKEAMMFLGDNWIGTEPYGPYFEQIGLDAVVGSVGGGATLRMISDIPHVKYTEGRFLPYFFPDVFREGNDPTIEANKNWLSARRAIMRNPVDRIGYGGYLSLAYKFPKFVDYIEHVTDEFREIYDIVKHTKPYTGLKVAILNAWGRLRTWQSHMVAHELPYKQIYSYLGIMEALSGASVDVSFISFDDIIHGGVPEGVDVIINAGDAGTSFSGGEVWKNETLITRIREFVYNGGGFIGVGEPTAVHHQGRFFQLGDILGVEREMGYSLSTDKYFTKELKEHFIIEDIEDVHKIDFGENIKNVYGLTSATEVLEFSNPKVSAGGVEEGIVLPANAEGKEFGEIHLAANPYGKGRGVYIAGLPYTPENTRLLMRALFYAANKESELTKWYASNPLVEVHAYPEKGVYAIVNNTNEAQSTLVYDGEGVSRAVELEPSEIRWEKIS
;
A
#
# COMPACT_ATOMS: atom_id res chain seq x y z
N MET A 1 -23.01 5.35 -29.41
CA MET A 1 -22.04 4.33 -29.86
C MET A 1 -22.66 2.96 -29.67
N GLY A 2 -22.30 1.96 -30.48
CA GLY A 2 -22.81 0.60 -30.27
C GLY A 2 -22.21 0.03 -28.98
N LYS A 3 -23.02 -0.67 -28.17
CA LYS A 3 -22.56 -1.31 -26.93
C LYS A 3 -21.37 -2.22 -27.23
N THR A 4 -20.26 -2.01 -26.53
CA THR A 4 -19.07 -2.85 -26.66
C THR A 4 -19.14 -3.98 -25.62
N LYS A 5 -18.76 -5.20 -25.98
CA LYS A 5 -18.73 -6.37 -25.08
C LYS A 5 -17.27 -6.74 -24.80
N GLY A 6 -16.97 -7.22 -23.59
CA GLY A 6 -15.65 -7.74 -23.23
C GLY A 6 -14.99 -7.03 -22.06
N ARG A 7 -13.92 -7.60 -21.49
CA ARG A 7 -13.11 -6.95 -20.44
C ARG A 7 -13.85 -6.62 -19.15
N LEU A 8 -14.95 -7.30 -18.89
CA LEU A 8 -15.74 -7.12 -17.68
C LEU A 8 -16.10 -8.47 -17.06
N THR A 9 -15.73 -8.63 -15.80
CA THR A 9 -16.10 -9.78 -14.98
C THR A 9 -17.26 -9.42 -14.05
N LEU A 10 -18.36 -10.18 -14.16
CA LEU A 10 -19.59 -9.99 -13.40
C LEU A 10 -19.70 -11.02 -12.26
N PRO A 11 -19.97 -10.62 -11.00
CA PRO A 11 -20.29 -11.59 -9.95
C PRO A 11 -21.72 -12.13 -10.16
N SER A 12 -21.98 -13.39 -9.82
CA SER A 12 -23.31 -14.00 -9.91
C SER A 12 -23.53 -15.04 -8.80
N GLU A 13 -24.80 -15.31 -8.48
CA GLU A 13 -25.21 -16.20 -7.40
C GLU A 13 -26.36 -17.13 -7.84
N SER A 14 -26.53 -18.23 -7.11
CA SER A 14 -27.65 -19.15 -7.31
C SER A 14 -29.01 -18.44 -7.27
N ASN A 15 -29.97 -18.87 -8.10
CA ASN A 15 -31.33 -18.32 -8.17
C ASN A 15 -31.44 -16.87 -8.66
N PHE A 16 -30.45 -16.38 -9.42
CA PHE A 16 -30.44 -15.01 -9.98
C PHE A 16 -30.15 -14.96 -11.49
N LEU A 17 -30.49 -16.03 -12.23
CA LEU A 17 -30.11 -16.24 -13.63
C LEU A 17 -30.63 -15.17 -14.60
N GLU A 18 -31.91 -14.79 -14.54
CA GLU A 18 -32.50 -13.88 -15.53
C GLU A 18 -31.94 -12.46 -15.42
N GLN A 19 -31.77 -11.96 -14.20
CA GLN A 19 -31.12 -10.68 -13.93
C GLN A 19 -29.62 -10.72 -14.28
N THR A 20 -28.97 -11.87 -14.08
CA THR A 20 -27.58 -12.08 -14.52
C THR A 20 -27.46 -11.98 -16.04
N LYS A 21 -28.37 -12.61 -16.80
CA LYS A 21 -28.42 -12.47 -18.27
C LYS A 21 -28.62 -11.03 -18.70
N GLU A 22 -29.55 -10.32 -18.06
CA GLU A 22 -29.80 -8.91 -18.33
C GLU A 22 -28.51 -8.10 -18.14
N LEU A 23 -27.88 -8.16 -16.97
CA LEU A 23 -26.69 -7.38 -16.68
C LEU A 23 -25.47 -7.78 -17.51
N LEU A 24 -25.35 -9.06 -17.87
CA LEU A 24 -24.30 -9.54 -18.77
C LEU A 24 -24.40 -8.88 -20.14
N GLU A 25 -25.60 -8.76 -20.70
CA GLU A 25 -25.84 -8.03 -21.95
C GLU A 25 -25.71 -6.51 -21.74
N ARG A 26 -26.27 -5.98 -20.64
CA ARG A 26 -26.36 -4.54 -20.40
C ARG A 26 -24.99 -3.91 -20.19
N TRP A 27 -24.17 -4.50 -19.34
CA TRP A 27 -22.81 -4.06 -19.03
C TRP A 27 -21.76 -4.67 -19.97
N GLY A 28 -22.16 -5.53 -20.91
CA GLY A 28 -21.24 -6.15 -21.87
C GLY A 28 -20.19 -7.05 -21.21
N ALA A 29 -20.56 -7.79 -20.17
CA ALA A 29 -19.66 -8.75 -19.52
C ALA A 29 -19.36 -9.96 -20.41
N ASP A 30 -18.13 -10.46 -20.28
CA ASP A 30 -17.61 -11.64 -20.98
C ASP A 30 -17.01 -12.67 -20.02
N ALA A 31 -17.05 -12.41 -18.71
CA ALA A 31 -16.72 -13.36 -17.67
C ALA A 31 -17.72 -13.29 -16.51
N ILE A 32 -17.95 -14.43 -15.84
CA ILE A 32 -18.80 -14.55 -14.66
C ILE A 32 -18.02 -15.23 -13.55
N ARG A 33 -18.17 -14.74 -12.31
CA ARG A 33 -17.56 -15.29 -11.10
C ARG A 33 -18.62 -15.59 -10.04
N ASP A 34 -18.45 -16.65 -9.25
CA ASP A 34 -19.29 -16.93 -8.08
C ASP A 34 -19.27 -15.78 -7.05
N SER A 35 -20.42 -15.38 -6.51
CA SER A 35 -20.50 -14.49 -5.35
C SER A 35 -19.99 -15.22 -4.09
N ASP A 36 -19.49 -14.46 -3.11
CA ASP A 36 -18.88 -15.03 -1.91
C ASP A 36 -19.84 -15.96 -1.15
N GLY A 37 -19.33 -17.14 -0.77
CA GLY A 37 -20.12 -18.16 -0.07
C GLY A 37 -21.20 -18.85 -0.93
N THR A 38 -21.28 -18.53 -2.22
CA THR A 38 -22.24 -19.13 -3.15
C THR A 38 -21.55 -19.98 -4.22
N LYS A 39 -22.34 -20.72 -5.01
CA LYS A 39 -21.88 -21.40 -6.23
C LYS A 39 -22.78 -20.98 -7.39
N LEU A 40 -22.20 -20.93 -8.58
CA LEU A 40 -22.97 -20.76 -9.81
C LEU A 40 -23.79 -22.01 -10.08
N ASP A 41 -25.06 -21.82 -10.45
CA ASP A 41 -25.88 -22.92 -10.95
C ASP A 41 -25.45 -23.33 -12.37
N GLU A 42 -25.81 -24.55 -12.77
CA GLU A 42 -25.45 -25.10 -14.07
C GLU A 42 -25.95 -24.23 -15.22
N ALA A 43 -27.13 -23.61 -15.09
CA ALA A 43 -27.67 -22.74 -16.12
C ALA A 43 -26.83 -21.46 -16.32
N THR A 44 -26.27 -20.92 -15.24
CA THR A 44 -25.39 -19.73 -15.28
C THR A 44 -24.03 -20.08 -15.89
N LYS A 45 -23.48 -21.26 -15.60
CA LYS A 45 -22.22 -21.73 -16.21
C LYS A 45 -22.30 -21.94 -17.73
N GLN A 46 -23.50 -22.17 -18.26
CA GLN A 46 -23.73 -22.38 -19.70
C GLN A 46 -24.01 -21.06 -20.45
N LEU A 47 -23.87 -19.90 -19.80
CA LEU A 47 -23.94 -18.60 -20.48
C LEU A 47 -22.69 -18.37 -21.35
N ASP A 48 -22.83 -17.54 -22.39
CA ASP A 48 -21.73 -17.17 -23.30
C ASP A 48 -20.76 -16.16 -22.64
N ALA A 49 -20.01 -16.66 -21.65
CA ALA A 49 -19.00 -15.94 -20.88
C ALA A 49 -17.98 -16.93 -20.29
N LYS A 50 -16.75 -16.46 -20.06
CA LYS A 50 -15.74 -17.21 -19.31
C LYS A 50 -16.21 -17.45 -17.87
N ILE A 51 -16.04 -18.66 -17.37
CA ILE A 51 -16.39 -19.00 -15.99
C ILE A 51 -15.14 -18.94 -15.10
N TYR A 52 -15.15 -17.99 -14.18
CA TYR A 52 -14.16 -17.86 -13.13
C TYR A 52 -14.67 -18.64 -11.92
N THR A 53 -13.81 -19.43 -11.31
CA THR A 53 -14.17 -20.15 -10.08
C THR A 53 -13.15 -19.87 -8.99
N THR A 54 -13.64 -19.38 -7.86
CA THR A 54 -12.83 -19.13 -6.66
C THR A 54 -12.24 -20.46 -6.16
N TYR A 55 -10.92 -20.49 -5.92
CA TYR A 55 -10.22 -21.65 -5.36
C TYR A 55 -9.40 -21.25 -4.13
N PHE A 56 -9.58 -21.99 -3.03
CA PHE A 56 -8.85 -21.80 -1.78
C PHE A 56 -7.84 -22.93 -1.61
N VAL A 57 -6.55 -22.60 -1.54
CA VAL A 57 -5.49 -23.62 -1.53
C VAL A 57 -5.25 -24.19 -0.14
N ALA A 58 -5.18 -23.31 0.87
CA ALA A 58 -4.67 -23.64 2.20
C ALA A 58 -5.73 -23.56 3.32
N ARG A 59 -7.02 -23.65 2.99
CA ARG A 59 -8.15 -23.62 3.94
C ARG A 59 -9.40 -24.31 3.36
N ASN A 60 -10.53 -24.29 4.08
CA ASN A 60 -11.82 -24.91 3.68
C ASN A 60 -11.76 -26.46 3.55
N HIS A 61 -10.80 -27.10 4.23
CA HIS A 61 -10.62 -28.55 4.24
C HIS A 61 -10.44 -29.09 5.66
N ASN A 62 -11.37 -28.74 6.55
CA ASN A 62 -11.35 -29.14 7.95
C ASN A 62 -11.27 -30.66 8.16
N ASP A 63 -11.87 -31.45 7.27
CA ASP A 63 -11.84 -32.92 7.33
C ASP A 63 -10.42 -33.48 7.11
N PHE A 64 -9.55 -32.75 6.41
CA PHE A 64 -8.14 -33.10 6.24
C PHE A 64 -7.32 -32.60 7.42
N ILE A 65 -7.33 -31.28 7.69
CA ILE A 65 -6.35 -30.68 8.61
C ILE A 65 -6.58 -31.10 10.07
N LYS A 66 -7.79 -31.51 10.45
CA LYS A 66 -8.04 -32.08 11.80
C LYS A 66 -7.25 -33.35 12.09
N ASP A 67 -6.86 -34.10 11.06
CA ASP A 67 -6.03 -35.30 11.19
C ASP A 67 -4.52 -34.99 11.24
N TYR A 68 -4.12 -33.75 10.90
CA TYR A 68 -2.72 -33.31 10.76
C TYR A 68 -2.49 -31.94 11.40
N MET A 69 -3.03 -31.71 12.60
CA MET A 69 -2.98 -30.40 13.28
C MET A 69 -1.55 -29.88 13.54
N GLU A 70 -0.53 -30.74 13.52
CA GLU A 70 0.88 -30.34 13.55
C GLU A 70 1.34 -29.56 12.31
N GLU A 71 0.59 -29.63 11.20
CA GLU A 71 0.80 -28.86 9.97
C GLU A 71 -0.15 -27.64 9.87
N CYS A 72 -0.86 -27.30 10.95
CA CYS A 72 -1.63 -26.06 11.02
C CYS A 72 -0.69 -24.84 10.92
N GLN A 73 -1.13 -23.75 10.28
CA GLN A 73 -0.30 -22.55 10.16
C GLN A 73 0.07 -21.99 11.53
N GLN A 74 1.31 -21.47 11.64
CA GLN A 74 1.81 -20.93 12.88
C GLN A 74 2.15 -19.44 12.75
N ILE A 75 2.16 -18.75 13.88
CA ILE A 75 2.49 -17.32 13.97
C ILE A 75 3.31 -17.11 15.24
N PHE A 76 4.36 -16.29 15.16
CA PHE A 76 4.97 -15.74 16.36
C PHE A 76 4.16 -14.55 16.88
N VAL A 77 3.77 -14.59 18.15
CA VAL A 77 3.09 -13.51 18.85
C VAL A 77 3.86 -13.12 20.11
N MET A 78 3.61 -11.92 20.64
CA MET A 78 4.26 -11.42 21.85
C MET A 78 3.24 -11.11 22.94
N SER A 79 3.54 -11.46 24.20
CA SER A 79 2.72 -11.02 25.33
C SER A 79 2.71 -9.49 25.45
N LYS A 80 1.78 -8.95 26.25
CA LYS A 80 1.93 -7.58 26.76
C LYS A 80 3.23 -7.42 27.55
N PHE A 81 3.63 -6.18 27.81
CA PHE A 81 4.70 -5.84 28.74
C PHE A 81 4.22 -6.07 30.17
N TRP A 82 5.03 -6.78 30.97
CA TRP A 82 4.73 -7.06 32.38
C TRP A 82 5.84 -6.54 33.27
N LEU A 83 5.49 -5.63 34.17
CA LEU A 83 6.41 -5.07 35.15
C LEU A 83 6.67 -6.08 36.27
N ALA A 84 7.92 -6.47 36.48
CA ALA A 84 8.32 -7.20 37.67
C ALA A 84 8.39 -6.24 38.86
N THR A 85 7.68 -6.52 39.96
CA THR A 85 7.86 -5.78 41.23
C THR A 85 8.72 -6.54 42.24
N GLU A 86 9.04 -7.79 41.94
CA GLU A 86 9.77 -8.73 42.78
C GLU A 86 10.78 -9.52 41.94
N GLU A 87 11.53 -10.42 42.58
CA GLU A 87 12.46 -11.33 41.90
C GLU A 87 11.78 -12.52 41.21
N THR A 88 10.46 -12.58 41.23
CA THR A 88 9.67 -13.54 40.46
C THR A 88 8.55 -12.82 39.75
N LEU A 89 8.29 -13.17 38.49
CA LEU A 89 7.18 -12.64 37.70
C LEU A 89 6.46 -13.78 37.00
N THR A 90 5.13 -13.77 37.05
CA THR A 90 4.30 -14.71 36.27
C THR A 90 3.53 -13.94 35.21
N ILE A 91 3.70 -14.33 33.95
CA ILE A 91 3.13 -13.67 32.78
C ILE A 91 2.03 -14.56 32.17
N PRO A 92 0.76 -14.11 32.14
CA PRO A 92 -0.29 -14.73 31.33
C PRO A 92 -0.10 -14.31 29.86
N PHE A 93 0.68 -15.08 29.10
CA PHE A 93 1.18 -14.63 27.81
C PHE A 93 0.10 -14.57 26.70
N MET A 94 -0.99 -15.32 26.85
CA MET A 94 -2.16 -15.26 25.95
C MET A 94 -3.08 -14.06 26.20
N GLU A 95 -2.85 -13.26 27.25
CA GLU A 95 -3.76 -12.17 27.61
C GLU A 95 -3.93 -11.14 26.48
N GLY A 96 -5.16 -11.03 25.97
CA GLY A 96 -5.53 -10.07 24.92
C GLY A 96 -5.44 -10.62 23.50
N TYR A 97 -5.28 -11.93 23.32
CA TYR A 97 -5.47 -12.65 22.05
C TYR A 97 -6.85 -13.31 22.00
N PHE A 98 -7.35 -13.55 20.78
CA PHE A 98 -8.60 -14.25 20.56
C PHE A 98 -8.37 -15.76 20.54
N GLU A 99 -8.83 -16.47 21.56
CA GLU A 99 -8.57 -17.92 21.72
C GLU A 99 -9.26 -18.80 20.67
N ASP A 100 -10.32 -18.28 20.02
CA ASP A 100 -10.96 -18.95 18.88
C ASP A 100 -10.13 -18.81 17.60
N GLN A 101 -9.24 -17.82 17.51
CA GLN A 101 -8.36 -17.63 16.36
C GLN A 101 -7.03 -18.36 16.55
N VAL A 102 -6.44 -18.28 17.76
CA VAL A 102 -5.07 -18.72 18.00
C VAL A 102 -4.94 -19.53 19.29
N GLN A 103 -4.08 -20.56 19.25
CA GLN A 103 -3.76 -21.40 20.41
C GLN A 103 -2.24 -21.61 20.55
N PRO A 104 -1.68 -21.61 21.78
CA PRO A 104 -0.24 -21.85 21.96
C PRO A 104 0.22 -23.18 21.37
N ASP A 105 1.37 -23.17 20.70
CA ASP A 105 2.01 -24.39 20.22
C ASP A 105 2.80 -25.07 21.35
N TYR A 106 2.26 -26.17 21.86
CA TYR A 106 2.92 -27.05 22.84
C TYR A 106 3.44 -28.36 22.24
N VAL A 107 3.27 -28.56 20.92
CA VAL A 107 3.83 -29.72 20.22
C VAL A 107 5.35 -29.56 20.10
N HIS A 108 5.79 -28.33 19.83
CA HIS A 108 7.20 -27.99 19.72
C HIS A 108 7.76 -27.42 21.03
N ASP A 109 9.02 -27.73 21.35
CA ASP A 109 9.67 -27.33 22.60
C ASP A 109 9.73 -25.80 22.76
N PRO A 110 8.98 -25.21 23.71
CA PRO A 110 9.02 -23.77 23.94
C PRO A 110 10.41 -23.26 24.33
N LYS A 111 11.24 -24.07 24.99
CA LYS A 111 12.60 -23.68 25.40
C LYS A 111 13.54 -23.48 24.21
N LYS A 112 13.18 -24.03 23.05
CA LYS A 112 13.96 -23.93 21.82
C LYS A 112 13.51 -22.76 20.94
N TYR A 113 12.21 -22.51 20.86
CA TYR A 113 11.65 -21.55 19.89
C TYR A 113 11.09 -20.27 20.51
N TRP A 114 10.73 -20.26 21.79
CA TRP A 114 10.19 -19.08 22.46
C TRP A 114 11.31 -18.30 23.14
N GLU A 115 11.11 -17.00 23.28
CA GLU A 115 12.03 -16.11 23.99
C GLU A 115 11.31 -15.37 25.11
N VAL A 116 11.98 -15.22 26.25
CA VAL A 116 11.58 -14.29 27.30
C VAL A 116 12.61 -13.17 27.30
N ILE A 117 12.17 -11.92 27.18
CA ILE A 117 13.07 -10.77 27.06
C ILE A 117 12.78 -9.78 28.18
N ASP A 118 13.85 -9.37 28.87
CA ASP A 118 13.87 -8.17 29.71
C ASP A 118 13.86 -6.96 28.78
N ARG A 119 12.69 -6.34 28.58
CA ARG A 119 12.49 -5.21 27.67
C ARG A 119 13.15 -3.94 28.16
N THR A 120 13.53 -3.86 29.44
CA THR A 120 14.26 -2.72 29.98
C THR A 120 15.73 -2.75 29.58
N THR A 121 16.34 -3.93 29.39
CA THR A 121 17.74 -4.06 28.97
C THR A 121 17.93 -4.59 27.53
N GLY A 122 16.89 -5.19 26.96
CA GLY A 122 16.95 -5.95 25.71
C GLY A 122 17.60 -7.33 25.86
N GLU A 123 17.93 -7.77 27.08
CA GLU A 123 18.58 -9.05 27.31
C GLU A 123 17.58 -10.22 27.27
N VAL A 124 17.95 -11.30 26.59
CA VAL A 124 17.20 -12.56 26.63
C VAL A 124 17.39 -13.22 27.99
N VAL A 125 16.28 -13.58 28.64
CA VAL A 125 16.29 -14.31 29.90
C VAL A 125 16.68 -15.77 29.64
N PRO A 126 17.71 -16.30 30.32
CA PRO A 126 18.15 -17.68 30.13
C PRO A 126 17.03 -18.71 30.32
N VAL A 127 17.04 -19.77 29.53
CA VAL A 127 15.95 -20.77 29.45
C VAL A 127 15.71 -21.49 30.77
N GLU A 128 16.75 -21.68 31.58
CA GLU A 128 16.72 -22.26 32.92
C GLU A 128 16.05 -21.35 33.97
N ARG A 129 15.86 -20.07 33.66
CA ARG A 129 15.30 -19.07 34.58
C ARG A 129 13.80 -18.84 34.38
N TRP A 130 13.14 -19.57 33.50
CA TRP A 130 11.69 -19.51 33.39
C TRP A 130 11.08 -20.90 33.23
N SER A 131 9.78 -21.03 33.47
CA SER A 131 9.02 -22.28 33.29
C SER A 131 7.61 -21.96 32.80
N ILE A 132 7.01 -22.87 32.05
CA ILE A 132 5.64 -22.71 31.51
C ILE A 132 4.68 -23.57 32.32
N ASN A 133 3.52 -23.01 32.64
CA ASN A 133 2.33 -23.76 33.01
C ASN A 133 1.38 -23.79 31.80
N GLN A 134 1.27 -24.96 31.17
CA GLN A 134 0.46 -25.16 29.96
C GLN A 134 -1.04 -25.18 30.23
N GLU A 135 -1.47 -25.53 31.44
CA GLU A 135 -2.89 -25.54 31.80
C GLU A 135 -3.46 -24.12 31.90
N ASN A 136 -2.63 -23.17 32.31
CA ASN A 136 -3.04 -21.78 32.56
C ASN A 136 -2.46 -20.78 31.54
N ASN A 137 -1.71 -21.23 30.53
CA ASN A 137 -1.01 -20.38 29.58
C ASN A 137 -0.17 -19.28 30.27
N THR A 138 0.62 -19.66 31.27
CA THR A 138 1.51 -18.73 32.00
C THR A 138 2.98 -19.10 31.91
N VAL A 139 3.85 -18.10 31.96
CA VAL A 139 5.31 -18.25 32.09
C VAL A 139 5.73 -17.63 33.42
N THR A 140 6.36 -18.41 34.30
CA THR A 140 6.96 -17.91 35.54
C THR A 140 8.46 -17.74 35.35
N ILE A 141 8.95 -16.53 35.56
CA ILE A 141 10.35 -16.11 35.47
C ILE A 141 10.93 -15.97 36.88
N GLN A 142 12.12 -16.51 37.09
CA GLN A 142 12.88 -16.48 38.34
C GLN A 142 14.07 -15.52 38.24
N GLY A 143 14.35 -14.78 39.31
CA GLY A 143 15.42 -13.80 39.44
C GLY A 143 15.17 -12.48 38.68
N THR A 144 13.93 -12.14 38.36
CA THR A 144 13.63 -10.87 37.67
C THR A 144 14.21 -9.68 38.44
N LYS A 145 14.67 -8.66 37.72
CA LYS A 145 15.08 -7.40 38.33
C LYS A 145 13.80 -6.58 38.62
N PRO A 146 13.53 -6.19 39.89
CA PRO A 146 12.39 -5.33 40.19
C PRO A 146 12.43 -4.05 39.36
N PHE A 147 11.25 -3.64 38.90
CA PHE A 147 10.96 -2.51 38.03
C PHE A 147 11.49 -2.61 36.60
N HIS A 148 11.84 -3.82 36.16
CA HIS A 148 12.04 -4.12 34.74
C HIS A 148 10.76 -4.68 34.12
N GLU A 149 10.56 -4.42 32.84
CA GLU A 149 9.46 -4.99 32.05
C GLU A 149 9.92 -6.24 31.31
N TYR A 150 9.06 -7.26 31.27
CA TYR A 150 9.34 -8.52 30.59
C TYR A 150 8.23 -8.86 29.61
N THR A 151 8.60 -9.57 28.55
CA THR A 151 7.67 -10.12 27.56
C THR A 151 8.05 -11.56 27.22
N VAL A 152 7.08 -12.29 26.68
CA VAL A 152 7.27 -13.62 26.11
C VAL A 152 6.91 -13.55 24.62
N SER A 153 7.83 -13.96 23.75
CA SER A 153 7.60 -14.18 22.32
C SER A 153 7.39 -15.67 22.11
N PHE A 154 6.22 -16.07 21.62
CA PHE A 154 5.77 -17.47 21.61
C PHE A 154 5.06 -17.83 20.31
N LEU A 155 5.11 -19.11 19.94
CA LEU A 155 4.41 -19.66 18.79
C LEU A 155 2.97 -20.00 19.14
N VAL A 156 2.07 -19.67 18.22
CA VAL A 156 0.67 -20.10 18.23
C VAL A 156 0.33 -20.80 16.91
N TYR A 157 -0.57 -21.77 16.96
CA TYR A 157 -1.32 -22.23 15.80
C TYR A 157 -2.45 -21.24 15.49
N ALA A 158 -2.63 -20.89 14.22
CA ALA A 158 -3.78 -20.15 13.72
C ALA A 158 -4.90 -21.14 13.40
N ILE A 159 -5.82 -21.34 14.33
CA ILE A 159 -6.91 -22.34 14.23
C ILE A 159 -8.18 -21.79 13.57
N TRP A 160 -8.15 -20.54 13.10
CA TRP A 160 -9.22 -19.93 12.32
C TRP A 160 -8.62 -19.00 11.27
N ASP A 161 -8.88 -19.28 9.99
CA ASP A 161 -8.43 -18.47 8.86
C ASP A 161 -8.90 -17.02 9.01
N PRO A 162 -7.99 -16.01 8.95
CA PRO A 162 -8.36 -14.64 9.26
C PRO A 162 -9.40 -14.04 8.30
N THR A 163 -9.36 -14.36 7.01
CA THR A 163 -10.35 -13.86 6.04
C THR A 163 -11.72 -14.52 6.25
N GLN A 164 -11.75 -15.84 6.46
CA GLN A 164 -12.99 -16.55 6.75
C GLN A 164 -13.59 -16.11 8.08
N MET A 165 -12.76 -15.85 9.10
CA MET A 165 -13.19 -15.28 10.38
C MET A 165 -13.80 -13.88 10.21
N TYR A 166 -13.12 -12.98 9.49
CA TYR A 166 -13.65 -11.64 9.21
C TYR A 166 -15.02 -11.72 8.51
N ASN A 167 -15.14 -12.56 7.48
CA ASN A 167 -16.40 -12.73 6.76
C ASN A 167 -17.49 -13.37 7.63
N HIS A 168 -17.14 -14.35 8.45
CA HIS A 168 -18.06 -15.02 9.37
C HIS A 168 -18.64 -14.04 10.38
N ILE A 169 -17.78 -13.23 11.03
CA ILE A 169 -18.19 -12.25 12.04
C ILE A 169 -19.00 -11.13 11.38
N THR A 170 -18.52 -10.59 10.25
CA THR A 170 -19.17 -9.46 9.55
C THR A 170 -20.56 -9.82 9.02
N ASN A 171 -20.71 -11.03 8.47
CA ASN A 171 -21.97 -11.48 7.87
C ASN A 171 -22.85 -12.30 8.83
N ASN A 172 -22.39 -12.54 10.06
CA ASN A 172 -23.07 -13.35 11.06
C ASN A 172 -23.47 -14.74 10.53
N TRP A 173 -22.49 -15.50 10.05
CA TRP A 173 -22.71 -16.83 9.45
C TRP A 173 -23.18 -17.92 10.43
N GLY A 174 -23.24 -17.64 11.73
CA GLY A 174 -23.82 -18.55 12.73
C GLY A 174 -22.97 -19.80 12.94
N ASP A 175 -23.55 -20.99 12.77
CA ASP A 175 -22.86 -22.26 13.08
C ASP A 175 -21.99 -22.80 11.93
N VAL A 176 -21.68 -21.97 10.92
CA VAL A 176 -20.76 -22.37 9.83
C VAL A 176 -19.39 -22.70 10.42
N PRO A 177 -18.84 -23.92 10.19
CA PRO A 177 -17.54 -24.30 10.72
C PRO A 177 -16.43 -23.28 10.41
N HIS A 178 -15.55 -23.05 11.38
CA HIS A 178 -14.39 -22.17 11.22
C HIS A 178 -13.34 -22.86 10.36
N ASP A 179 -12.91 -22.24 9.27
CA ASP A 179 -11.88 -22.82 8.41
C ASP A 179 -10.55 -22.83 9.15
N ILE A 180 -9.92 -24.00 9.28
CA ILE A 180 -8.58 -24.14 9.85
C ILE A 180 -7.55 -24.05 8.71
N PRO A 181 -6.65 -23.05 8.70
CA PRO A 181 -5.61 -22.93 7.69
C PRO A 181 -4.45 -23.90 7.94
N PHE A 182 -3.81 -24.37 6.85
CA PHE A 182 -2.70 -25.33 6.93
C PHE A 182 -1.44 -24.86 6.19
N ASP A 183 -0.27 -25.23 6.71
CA ASP A 183 1.05 -24.89 6.16
C ASP A 183 1.46 -25.90 5.09
N VAL A 184 1.46 -25.46 3.83
CA VAL A 184 1.80 -26.28 2.67
C VAL A 184 3.26 -26.75 2.61
N ARG A 185 4.09 -26.32 3.56
CA ARG A 185 5.44 -26.87 3.77
C ARG A 185 5.40 -28.27 4.39
N GLY A 186 4.35 -28.58 5.14
CA GLY A 186 4.12 -29.91 5.70
C GLY A 186 3.94 -30.96 4.60
N PRO A 187 4.55 -32.15 4.69
CA PRO A 187 4.45 -33.17 3.65
C PRO A 187 3.01 -33.64 3.39
N HIS A 188 2.14 -33.70 4.41
CA HIS A 188 0.75 -34.14 4.23
C HIS A 188 -0.07 -33.06 3.51
N SER A 189 0.08 -31.80 3.92
CA SER A 189 -0.58 -30.62 3.35
C SER A 189 -0.12 -30.36 1.92
N ASN A 190 1.18 -30.52 1.65
CA ASN A 190 1.74 -30.40 0.31
C ASN A 190 1.16 -31.46 -0.65
N GLN A 191 1.10 -32.72 -0.21
CA GLN A 191 0.51 -33.78 -1.01
C GLN A 191 -1.00 -33.54 -1.22
N PHE A 192 -1.71 -33.16 -0.16
CA PHE A 192 -3.14 -32.91 -0.20
C PHE A 192 -3.51 -31.78 -1.16
N MET A 193 -2.82 -30.63 -1.12
CA MET A 193 -3.17 -29.49 -2.00
C MET A 193 -3.07 -29.87 -3.49
N HIS A 194 -2.09 -30.71 -3.86
CA HIS A 194 -1.89 -31.18 -5.22
C HIS A 194 -2.95 -32.21 -5.64
N ASP A 195 -3.18 -33.21 -4.80
CA ASP A 195 -4.17 -34.26 -5.10
C ASP A 195 -5.57 -33.69 -5.17
N TYR A 196 -5.91 -32.77 -4.26
CA TYR A 196 -7.20 -32.09 -4.24
C TYR A 196 -7.37 -31.19 -5.47
N LEU A 197 -6.38 -30.37 -5.84
CA LEU A 197 -6.47 -29.52 -7.04
C LEU A 197 -6.69 -30.36 -8.30
N LYS A 198 -5.93 -31.44 -8.48
CA LYS A 198 -6.10 -32.36 -9.62
C LYS A 198 -7.48 -32.99 -9.68
N GLN A 199 -8.05 -33.36 -8.53
CA GLN A 199 -9.40 -33.91 -8.48
C GLN A 199 -10.44 -32.82 -8.76
N TRP A 200 -10.30 -31.65 -8.14
CA TRP A 200 -11.17 -30.51 -8.32
C TRP A 200 -11.21 -30.05 -9.79
N LEU A 201 -10.08 -30.02 -10.48
CA LEU A 201 -9.99 -29.67 -11.91
C LEU A 201 -10.81 -30.63 -12.79
N LYS A 202 -10.85 -31.93 -12.44
CA LYS A 202 -11.67 -32.92 -13.15
C LYS A 202 -13.16 -32.76 -12.85
N GLU A 203 -13.50 -32.35 -11.63
CA GLU A 203 -14.88 -32.17 -11.17
C GLU A 203 -15.50 -30.84 -11.61
N ASN A 204 -14.69 -29.88 -12.06
CA ASN A 204 -15.13 -28.57 -12.54
C ASN A 204 -14.75 -28.34 -14.01
N PRO A 205 -15.33 -29.12 -14.95
CA PRO A 205 -14.99 -29.02 -16.37
C PRO A 205 -15.34 -27.65 -16.97
N ASP A 206 -16.42 -27.01 -16.52
CA ASP A 206 -16.90 -25.73 -17.05
C ASP A 206 -16.08 -24.51 -16.59
N THR A 207 -15.14 -24.65 -15.66
CA THR A 207 -14.27 -23.53 -15.23
C THR A 207 -13.27 -23.20 -16.33
N ASP A 208 -13.23 -21.95 -16.78
CA ASP A 208 -12.19 -21.46 -17.70
C ASP A 208 -10.98 -20.88 -16.95
N VAL A 209 -11.24 -20.20 -15.83
CA VAL A 209 -10.22 -19.51 -15.03
C VAL A 209 -10.30 -19.96 -13.57
N VAL A 210 -9.22 -20.55 -13.09
CA VAL A 210 -9.04 -20.86 -11.67
C VAL A 210 -8.55 -19.61 -10.96
N ARG A 211 -9.43 -19.00 -10.16
CA ARG A 211 -9.13 -17.80 -9.40
C ARG A 211 -8.62 -18.20 -8.01
N PHE A 212 -7.32 -18.41 -7.90
CA PHE A 212 -6.63 -18.58 -6.64
C PHE A 212 -6.92 -17.37 -5.73
N THR A 213 -7.58 -17.61 -4.59
CA THR A 213 -7.99 -16.57 -3.63
C THR A 213 -7.52 -16.91 -2.21
N THR A 214 -6.22 -16.99 -1.94
CA THR A 214 -5.09 -16.73 -2.87
C THR A 214 -4.23 -17.97 -2.98
N PHE A 215 -3.08 -18.02 -2.31
CA PHE A 215 -2.22 -19.19 -2.24
C PHE A 215 -2.12 -19.66 -0.79
N PHE A 216 -0.96 -19.47 -0.16
CA PHE A 216 -0.58 -20.23 1.02
C PHE A 216 -0.71 -19.41 2.30
N TYR A 217 -0.01 -18.28 2.39
CA TYR A 217 0.15 -17.56 3.65
C TYR A 217 -0.61 -16.25 3.65
N HIS A 218 -1.45 -16.08 4.67
CA HIS A 218 -2.22 -14.86 4.90
C HIS A 218 -1.30 -13.69 5.26
N PHE A 219 -1.69 -12.47 4.88
CA PHE A 219 -1.06 -11.28 5.45
C PHE A 219 -1.27 -11.22 6.97
N THR A 220 -0.43 -10.51 7.71
CA THR A 220 -0.56 -10.45 9.16
C THR A 220 -1.92 -9.85 9.56
N LEU A 221 -2.78 -10.65 10.18
CA LEU A 221 -4.09 -10.22 10.69
C LEU A 221 -4.46 -11.01 11.95
N ILE A 222 -4.38 -10.36 13.11
CA ILE A 222 -4.62 -10.96 14.42
C ILE A 222 -5.73 -10.21 15.14
N PHE A 223 -6.56 -10.94 15.87
CA PHE A 223 -7.70 -10.43 16.62
C PHE A 223 -7.45 -10.47 18.13
N ASN A 224 -8.11 -9.54 18.83
CA ASN A 224 -8.05 -9.42 20.28
C ASN A 224 -9.14 -10.27 20.95
N ASN A 225 -9.10 -10.36 22.27
CA ASN A 225 -10.04 -11.13 23.08
C ASN A 225 -11.52 -10.70 22.97
N LEU A 226 -11.85 -9.66 22.21
CA LEU A 226 -13.22 -9.22 21.91
C LEU A 226 -13.66 -9.59 20.48
N GLY A 227 -12.88 -10.39 19.76
CA GLY A 227 -13.17 -10.72 18.36
C GLY A 227 -13.06 -9.51 17.43
N LYS A 228 -12.20 -8.53 17.75
CA LYS A 228 -11.90 -7.36 16.91
C LYS A 228 -10.44 -7.38 16.49
N GLU A 229 -10.12 -6.74 15.36
CA GLU A 229 -8.75 -6.55 14.91
C GLU A 229 -7.86 -6.02 16.05
N LYS A 230 -6.74 -6.70 16.28
CA LYS A 230 -5.69 -6.34 17.25
C LYS A 230 -4.56 -5.61 16.54
N PHE A 231 -4.11 -6.17 15.42
CA PHE A 231 -3.15 -5.55 14.50
C PHE A 231 -3.25 -6.18 13.12
N VAL A 232 -2.91 -5.39 12.10
CA VAL A 232 -2.91 -5.78 10.69
C VAL A 232 -1.69 -5.19 9.98
N ASP A 233 -1.09 -5.97 9.10
CA ASP A 233 -0.16 -5.50 8.07
C ASP A 233 -0.43 -6.29 6.80
N TRP A 234 -0.94 -5.63 5.77
CA TRP A 234 -1.29 -6.24 4.49
C TRP A 234 -0.10 -6.87 3.75
N PHE A 235 1.13 -6.50 4.14
CA PHE A 235 2.38 -7.04 3.60
C PHE A 235 3.15 -7.91 4.60
N GLY A 236 2.60 -8.11 5.80
CA GLY A 236 3.28 -8.76 6.90
C GLY A 236 3.45 -10.27 6.70
N TYR A 237 4.63 -10.79 7.01
CA TYR A 237 4.98 -12.21 6.82
C TYR A 237 4.59 -13.11 8.00
N GLY A 238 3.77 -12.63 8.94
CA GLY A 238 3.51 -13.30 10.22
C GLY A 238 2.99 -14.74 10.09
N ALA A 239 2.06 -15.00 9.16
CA ALA A 239 1.45 -16.31 8.95
C ALA A 239 2.30 -17.29 8.12
N SER A 240 3.48 -16.87 7.65
CA SER A 240 4.41 -17.74 6.91
C SER A 240 5.38 -18.50 7.82
N VAL A 241 5.33 -18.23 9.13
CA VAL A 241 6.23 -18.83 10.11
C VAL A 241 5.73 -20.21 10.49
N SER A 242 6.64 -21.16 10.59
CA SER A 242 6.41 -22.45 11.25
C SER A 242 7.74 -23.01 11.73
N VAL A 243 7.72 -23.96 12.66
CA VAL A 243 8.94 -24.67 13.07
C VAL A 243 9.63 -25.32 11.87
N ALA A 244 8.84 -25.86 10.92
CA ALA A 244 9.36 -26.38 9.66
C ALA A 244 10.05 -25.29 8.82
N ALA A 245 9.47 -24.09 8.73
CA ALA A 245 10.08 -22.96 8.04
C ALA A 245 11.37 -22.47 8.73
N LEU A 246 11.38 -22.37 10.06
CA LEU A 246 12.54 -21.93 10.84
C LEU A 246 13.73 -22.89 10.73
N GLU A 247 13.50 -24.21 10.78
CA GLU A 247 14.59 -25.19 10.61
C GLU A 247 15.08 -25.25 9.15
N ALA A 248 14.18 -25.11 8.17
CA ALA A 248 14.55 -25.03 6.76
C ALA A 248 15.38 -23.75 6.48
N PHE A 249 14.97 -22.61 7.02
CA PHE A 249 15.72 -21.36 6.96
C PHE A 249 17.12 -21.54 7.55
N ALA A 250 17.22 -22.10 8.76
CA ALA A 250 18.50 -22.28 9.43
C ALA A 250 19.47 -23.18 8.66
N LYS A 251 18.91 -24.22 8.01
CA LYS A 251 19.67 -25.10 7.13
C LYS A 251 20.16 -24.39 5.86
N GLU A 252 19.33 -23.54 5.26
CA GLU A 252 19.64 -22.86 4.00
C GLU A 252 20.57 -21.65 4.17
N LYS A 253 20.26 -20.77 5.12
CA LYS A 253 21.01 -19.51 5.36
C LYS A 253 22.17 -19.69 6.35
N GLY A 254 22.24 -20.82 7.06
CA GLY A 254 23.36 -21.16 7.94
C GLY A 254 23.32 -20.50 9.33
N TYR A 255 22.21 -19.85 9.70
CA TYR A 255 22.00 -19.29 11.04
C TYR A 255 20.52 -19.37 11.44
N ARG A 256 20.23 -19.38 12.74
CA ARG A 256 18.85 -19.43 13.25
C ARG A 256 18.28 -18.04 13.43
N LEU A 257 17.04 -17.84 12.97
CA LEU A 257 16.22 -16.71 13.38
C LEU A 257 15.83 -16.84 14.84
N ARG A 258 15.76 -15.70 15.52
CA ARG A 258 15.15 -15.54 16.83
C ARG A 258 13.65 -15.32 16.68
N ALA A 259 12.89 -15.53 17.75
CA ALA A 259 11.50 -15.08 17.78
C ALA A 259 11.45 -13.55 17.59
N GLU A 260 12.43 -12.85 18.17
CA GLU A 260 12.58 -11.41 18.07
C GLU A 260 12.79 -10.89 16.63
N ASP A 261 13.42 -11.67 15.75
CA ASP A 261 13.58 -11.30 14.34
C ASP A 261 12.24 -11.25 13.59
N ILE A 262 11.17 -11.83 14.18
CA ILE A 262 9.82 -11.88 13.62
C ILE A 262 8.85 -10.97 14.39
N VAL A 263 8.80 -11.06 15.72
CA VAL A 263 7.87 -10.23 16.52
C VAL A 263 8.30 -8.77 16.58
N ASP A 264 9.61 -8.49 16.37
CA ASP A 264 10.19 -7.15 16.27
C ASP A 264 9.67 -6.20 17.37
N GLU A 265 9.93 -6.52 18.64
CA GLU A 265 9.52 -5.72 19.80
C GLU A 265 7.99 -5.51 19.93
N GLY A 266 7.19 -6.31 19.22
CA GLY A 266 5.73 -6.16 19.13
C GLY A 266 5.24 -5.31 17.97
N TYR A 267 6.15 -4.85 17.09
CA TYR A 267 5.81 -4.19 15.83
C TYR A 267 5.56 -5.18 14.68
N TYR A 268 5.88 -6.46 14.89
CA TYR A 268 5.62 -7.56 13.95
C TYR A 268 6.18 -7.32 12.55
N ASN A 269 7.37 -6.70 12.49
CA ASN A 269 8.01 -6.26 11.26
C ASN A 269 7.08 -5.47 10.34
N SER A 270 6.28 -4.58 10.92
CA SER A 270 5.47 -3.62 10.18
C SER A 270 6.28 -3.03 9.02
N THR A 271 5.66 -2.86 7.85
CA THR A 271 6.33 -2.22 6.70
C THR A 271 6.89 -0.82 6.99
N PHE A 272 6.46 -0.16 8.08
CA PHE A 272 6.99 1.12 8.55
C PHE A 272 8.33 0.99 9.29
N ARG A 273 8.69 -0.20 9.77
CA ARG A 273 9.97 -0.49 10.40
C ARG A 273 11.03 -0.65 9.32
N THR A 274 12.19 -0.04 9.50
CA THR A 274 13.34 -0.30 8.63
C THR A 274 13.70 -1.78 8.74
N PRO A 275 13.61 -2.55 7.65
CA PRO A 275 13.73 -4.00 7.73
C PRO A 275 15.16 -4.41 8.13
N SER A 276 15.26 -5.33 9.08
CA SER A 276 16.55 -5.91 9.46
C SER A 276 17.06 -6.84 8.36
N LYS A 277 18.38 -7.07 8.31
CA LYS A 277 18.96 -8.07 7.41
C LYS A 277 18.32 -9.45 7.62
N ALA A 278 18.06 -9.84 8.87
CA ALA A 278 17.48 -11.14 9.18
C ALA A 278 16.07 -11.28 8.61
N TYR A 279 15.27 -10.22 8.68
CA TYR A 279 13.92 -10.21 8.10
C TYR A 279 13.95 -10.19 6.58
N LEU A 280 14.86 -9.43 5.94
CA LEU A 280 15.05 -9.46 4.48
C LEU A 280 15.47 -10.84 3.99
N ASP A 281 16.41 -11.51 4.68
CA ASP A 281 16.82 -12.87 4.38
C ASP A 281 15.64 -13.85 4.50
N TYR A 282 14.75 -13.65 5.49
CA TYR A 282 13.54 -14.44 5.69
C TYR A 282 12.49 -14.22 4.59
N ILE A 283 12.24 -12.96 4.23
CA ILE A 283 11.35 -12.59 3.12
C ILE A 283 11.80 -13.28 1.83
N ASP A 284 13.07 -13.17 1.46
CA ASP A 284 13.65 -13.81 0.27
C ASP A 284 13.47 -15.35 0.31
N PHE A 285 13.75 -15.97 1.47
CA PHE A 285 13.57 -17.41 1.67
C PHE A 285 12.12 -17.87 1.47
N ILE A 286 11.15 -17.12 2.04
CA ILE A 286 9.72 -17.43 1.90
C ILE A 286 9.27 -17.20 0.45
N GLN A 287 9.67 -16.11 -0.19
CA GLN A 287 9.32 -15.85 -1.60
C GLN A 287 9.78 -16.97 -2.52
N ALA A 288 11.03 -17.42 -2.36
CA ALA A 288 11.57 -18.51 -3.17
C ALA A 288 10.78 -19.82 -2.97
N PHE A 289 10.33 -20.11 -1.75
CA PHE A 289 9.48 -21.28 -1.47
C PHE A 289 8.10 -21.15 -2.11
N VAL A 290 7.41 -20.03 -1.86
CA VAL A 290 6.06 -19.78 -2.38
C VAL A 290 6.06 -19.82 -3.90
N ALA A 291 7.03 -19.18 -4.57
CA ALA A 291 7.09 -19.19 -6.02
C ALA A 291 7.23 -20.60 -6.61
N ARG A 292 8.06 -21.46 -6.00
CA ARG A 292 8.25 -22.85 -6.44
C ARG A 292 6.99 -23.69 -6.27
N GLU A 293 6.30 -23.57 -5.14
CA GLU A 293 5.08 -24.36 -4.88
C GLU A 293 3.89 -23.84 -5.69
N ALA A 294 3.72 -22.51 -5.80
CA ALA A 294 2.68 -21.90 -6.61
C ALA A 294 2.83 -22.26 -8.10
N LYS A 295 4.07 -22.29 -8.61
CA LYS A 295 4.35 -22.75 -9.97
C LYS A 295 3.75 -24.13 -10.25
N LYS A 296 3.92 -25.10 -9.34
CA LYS A 296 3.40 -26.46 -9.54
C LYS A 296 1.88 -26.48 -9.65
N LEU A 297 1.18 -25.67 -8.85
CA LEU A 297 -0.28 -25.55 -8.92
C LEU A 297 -0.72 -24.88 -10.24
N VAL A 298 0.00 -23.85 -10.67
CA VAL A 298 -0.25 -23.20 -11.96
C VAL A 298 -0.04 -24.17 -13.12
N ASP A 299 1.05 -24.95 -13.10
CA ASP A 299 1.32 -25.98 -14.11
C ASP A 299 0.18 -27.02 -14.15
N GLU A 300 -0.36 -27.44 -13.00
CA GLU A 300 -1.51 -28.36 -12.93
C GLU A 300 -2.80 -27.76 -13.52
N VAL A 301 -3.04 -26.45 -13.32
CA VAL A 301 -4.16 -25.72 -13.93
C VAL A 301 -3.99 -25.63 -15.45
N HIS A 302 -2.78 -25.32 -15.92
CA HIS A 302 -2.45 -25.26 -17.35
C HIS A 302 -2.57 -26.61 -18.03
N ASP A 303 -2.11 -27.69 -17.40
CA ASP A 303 -2.24 -29.07 -17.88
C ASP A 303 -3.71 -29.49 -18.03
N ALA A 304 -4.61 -28.91 -17.23
CA ALA A 304 -6.06 -29.08 -17.34
C ALA A 304 -6.72 -28.16 -18.39
N GLY A 305 -5.93 -27.33 -19.10
CA GLY A 305 -6.41 -26.44 -20.16
C GLY A 305 -7.13 -25.18 -19.66
N LYS A 306 -6.84 -24.75 -18.42
CA LYS A 306 -7.49 -23.59 -17.77
C LYS A 306 -6.47 -22.47 -17.52
N GLU A 307 -6.93 -21.23 -17.33
CA GLU A 307 -6.06 -20.11 -16.91
C GLU A 307 -5.93 -20.08 -15.37
N ALA A 308 -4.76 -19.68 -14.88
CA ALA A 308 -4.47 -19.49 -13.47
C ALA A 308 -4.38 -17.98 -13.14
N MET A 309 -5.32 -17.51 -12.32
CA MET A 309 -5.40 -16.12 -11.88
C MET A 309 -5.17 -16.03 -10.37
N MET A 310 -4.33 -15.11 -9.94
CA MET A 310 -4.08 -14.82 -8.53
C MET A 310 -4.88 -13.59 -8.07
N PHE A 311 -5.54 -13.67 -6.91
CA PHE A 311 -6.02 -12.48 -6.21
C PHE A 311 -4.89 -11.79 -5.42
N LEU A 312 -4.69 -10.48 -5.63
CA LEU A 312 -3.75 -9.68 -4.84
C LEU A 312 -4.42 -9.27 -3.52
N GLY A 313 -4.38 -10.17 -2.55
CA GLY A 313 -4.97 -10.04 -1.22
C GLY A 313 -5.01 -11.39 -0.50
N ASP A 314 -5.58 -11.44 0.70
CA ASP A 314 -5.74 -12.66 1.51
C ASP A 314 -4.39 -13.43 1.67
N ASN A 315 -4.32 -14.67 1.18
CA ASN A 315 -3.15 -15.54 1.26
C ASN A 315 -2.06 -15.27 0.19
N TRP A 316 -1.69 -14.00 -0.01
CA TRP A 316 -0.75 -13.59 -1.08
C TRP A 316 0.71 -13.48 -0.65
N ILE A 317 1.02 -13.62 0.64
CA ILE A 317 2.36 -13.40 1.17
C ILE A 317 3.37 -14.37 0.55
N GLY A 318 4.52 -13.82 0.13
CA GLY A 318 5.58 -14.54 -0.56
C GLY A 318 5.41 -14.65 -2.08
N THR A 319 4.24 -14.29 -2.65
CA THR A 319 4.10 -14.23 -4.12
C THR A 319 4.85 -13.04 -4.70
N GLU A 320 4.70 -11.88 -4.07
CA GLU A 320 5.43 -10.64 -4.30
C GLU A 320 5.52 -10.25 -5.79
N PRO A 321 4.45 -9.66 -6.38
CA PRO A 321 4.37 -9.36 -7.82
C PRO A 321 5.53 -8.53 -8.40
N TYR A 322 6.17 -7.73 -7.56
CA TYR A 322 7.32 -6.91 -7.93
C TYR A 322 8.67 -7.47 -7.44
N GLY A 323 8.65 -8.64 -6.80
CA GLY A 323 9.81 -9.37 -6.32
C GLY A 323 10.49 -10.21 -7.41
N PRO A 324 11.71 -10.72 -7.14
CA PRO A 324 12.54 -11.39 -8.13
C PRO A 324 12.05 -12.78 -8.57
N TYR A 325 11.15 -13.41 -7.81
CA TYR A 325 10.69 -14.78 -8.08
C TYR A 325 9.33 -14.85 -8.80
N PHE A 326 8.61 -13.73 -8.94
CA PHE A 326 7.22 -13.73 -9.39
C PHE A 326 7.02 -14.30 -10.80
N GLU A 327 7.91 -13.98 -11.74
CA GLU A 327 7.88 -14.51 -13.11
C GLU A 327 7.90 -16.05 -13.15
N GLN A 328 8.56 -16.69 -12.18
CA GLN A 328 8.71 -18.14 -12.13
C GLN A 328 7.38 -18.85 -11.84
N ILE A 329 6.42 -18.16 -11.24
CA ILE A 329 5.10 -18.73 -10.91
C ILE A 329 4.33 -19.07 -12.20
N GLY A 330 4.49 -18.25 -13.26
CA GLY A 330 3.85 -18.50 -14.56
C GLY A 330 2.36 -18.17 -14.61
N LEU A 331 1.87 -17.29 -13.73
CA LEU A 331 0.47 -16.85 -13.70
C LEU A 331 -0.01 -16.25 -15.03
N ASP A 332 -1.25 -16.53 -15.40
CA ASP A 332 -1.90 -15.85 -16.52
C ASP A 332 -2.28 -14.43 -16.14
N ALA A 333 -2.77 -14.23 -14.91
CA ALA A 333 -3.28 -12.95 -14.48
C ALA A 333 -3.18 -12.69 -12.97
N VAL A 334 -3.19 -11.41 -12.63
CA VAL A 334 -3.46 -10.91 -11.28
C VAL A 334 -4.72 -10.07 -11.29
N VAL A 335 -5.64 -10.36 -10.37
CA VAL A 335 -6.80 -9.53 -10.06
C VAL A 335 -6.63 -8.89 -8.68
N GLY A 336 -6.90 -7.60 -8.53
CA GLY A 336 -6.78 -6.92 -7.24
C GLY A 336 -7.92 -5.95 -6.97
N SER A 337 -8.02 -5.46 -5.73
CA SER A 337 -9.02 -4.47 -5.33
C SER A 337 -8.64 -3.07 -5.79
N VAL A 338 -9.57 -2.33 -6.40
CA VAL A 338 -9.34 -0.94 -6.83
C VAL A 338 -10.26 0.00 -6.07
N GLY A 339 -9.66 0.87 -5.24
CA GLY A 339 -10.33 2.00 -4.57
C GLY A 339 -9.85 3.37 -5.04
N GLY A 340 -8.73 3.45 -5.75
CA GLY A 340 -8.18 4.71 -6.28
C GLY A 340 -7.13 4.50 -7.34
N GLY A 341 -6.41 5.57 -7.69
CA GLY A 341 -5.37 5.54 -8.71
C GLY A 341 -4.15 4.74 -8.26
N ALA A 342 -3.70 4.90 -7.01
CA ALA A 342 -2.53 4.19 -6.49
C ALA A 342 -2.72 2.65 -6.49
N THR A 343 -3.89 2.16 -6.04
CA THR A 343 -4.17 0.71 -6.05
C THR A 343 -4.45 0.17 -7.45
N LEU A 344 -5.00 0.99 -8.36
CA LEU A 344 -5.03 0.61 -9.77
C LEU A 344 -3.61 0.38 -10.30
N ARG A 345 -2.69 1.32 -10.07
CA ARG A 345 -1.29 1.19 -10.53
C ARG A 345 -0.54 0.05 -9.85
N MET A 346 -0.85 -0.24 -8.59
CA MET A 346 -0.36 -1.44 -7.89
C MET A 346 -0.69 -2.73 -8.67
N ILE A 347 -1.80 -2.76 -9.40
CA ILE A 347 -2.24 -3.91 -10.21
C ILE A 347 -1.77 -3.79 -11.66
N SER A 348 -1.99 -2.65 -12.31
CA SER A 348 -1.72 -2.49 -13.75
C SER A 348 -0.24 -2.50 -14.10
N ASP A 349 0.64 -2.13 -13.15
CA ASP A 349 2.09 -2.15 -13.34
C ASP A 349 2.72 -3.52 -13.03
N ILE A 350 1.93 -4.53 -12.63
CA ILE A 350 2.44 -5.88 -12.34
C ILE A 350 3.07 -6.48 -13.61
N PRO A 351 4.36 -6.85 -13.57
CA PRO A 351 5.04 -7.46 -14.71
C PRO A 351 4.78 -8.97 -14.78
N HIS A 352 5.21 -9.60 -15.89
CA HIS A 352 5.30 -11.06 -16.05
C HIS A 352 3.97 -11.84 -16.00
N VAL A 353 2.82 -11.17 -16.15
CA VAL A 353 1.52 -11.80 -16.39
C VAL A 353 0.99 -11.45 -17.77
N LYS A 354 0.07 -12.27 -18.31
CA LYS A 354 -0.54 -12.04 -19.61
C LYS A 354 -1.52 -10.88 -19.57
N TYR A 355 -2.24 -10.72 -18.46
CA TYR A 355 -3.21 -9.65 -18.27
C TYR A 355 -3.44 -9.33 -16.79
N THR A 356 -3.94 -8.12 -16.50
CA THR A 356 -4.30 -7.70 -15.13
C THR A 356 -5.78 -7.32 -15.04
N GLU A 357 -6.40 -7.52 -13.88
CA GLU A 357 -7.82 -7.24 -13.66
C GLU A 357 -8.05 -6.38 -12.40
N GLY A 358 -8.77 -5.27 -12.56
CA GLY A 358 -9.16 -4.40 -11.45
C GLY A 358 -10.57 -4.73 -10.96
N ARG A 359 -10.72 -5.17 -9.71
CA ARG A 359 -12.02 -5.39 -9.06
C ARG A 359 -12.41 -4.14 -8.27
N PHE A 360 -13.30 -3.35 -8.85
CA PHE A 360 -13.67 -2.02 -8.36
C PHE A 360 -14.56 -2.07 -7.12
N LEU A 361 -14.39 -1.04 -6.28
CA LEU A 361 -15.31 -0.68 -5.21
C LEU A 361 -16.46 0.22 -5.73
N PRO A 362 -17.63 0.27 -5.07
CA PRO A 362 -17.96 -0.44 -3.84
C PRO A 362 -18.14 -1.94 -4.05
N TYR A 363 -17.75 -2.73 -3.05
CA TYR A 363 -18.09 -4.14 -2.99
C TYR A 363 -19.60 -4.29 -2.77
N PHE A 364 -20.26 -5.26 -3.42
CA PHE A 364 -21.72 -5.38 -3.39
C PHE A 364 -22.23 -5.99 -2.08
N PHE A 365 -22.04 -5.25 -0.98
CA PHE A 365 -22.29 -5.67 0.38
C PHE A 365 -23.30 -4.76 1.11
N PRO A 366 -23.96 -5.26 2.19
CA PRO A 366 -25.02 -4.52 2.89
C PRO A 366 -24.54 -3.27 3.65
N ASP A 367 -23.24 -3.10 3.86
CA ASP A 367 -22.67 -1.91 4.46
C ASP A 367 -22.85 -0.68 3.56
N VAL A 368 -22.63 -0.83 2.25
CA VAL A 368 -22.83 0.22 1.25
C VAL A 368 -24.23 0.14 0.63
N PHE A 369 -24.66 -1.05 0.20
CA PHE A 369 -25.91 -1.24 -0.52
C PHE A 369 -27.08 -1.48 0.45
N ARG A 370 -27.49 -0.40 1.13
CA ARG A 370 -28.61 -0.38 2.08
C ARG A 370 -29.56 0.77 1.80
N GLU A 371 -30.78 0.65 2.33
CA GLU A 371 -31.79 1.71 2.23
C GLU A 371 -31.24 3.03 2.80
N GLY A 372 -31.47 4.13 2.06
CA GLY A 372 -31.01 5.46 2.43
C GLY A 372 -29.59 5.82 2.00
N ASN A 373 -28.80 4.88 1.46
CA ASN A 373 -27.48 5.17 0.88
C ASN A 373 -27.52 5.22 -0.66
N ASP A 374 -26.67 6.04 -1.28
CA ASP A 374 -26.49 6.09 -2.75
C ASP A 374 -25.09 5.56 -3.13
N PRO A 375 -24.96 4.27 -3.51
CA PRO A 375 -23.68 3.68 -3.88
C PRO A 375 -23.04 4.32 -5.12
N THR A 376 -23.81 5.04 -5.93
CA THR A 376 -23.32 5.72 -7.14
C THR A 376 -22.29 6.80 -6.82
N ILE A 377 -22.38 7.44 -5.64
CA ILE A 377 -21.46 8.49 -5.21
C ILE A 377 -20.04 7.91 -5.02
N GLU A 378 -19.95 6.79 -4.31
CA GLU A 378 -18.67 6.11 -4.08
C GLU A 378 -18.13 5.54 -5.39
N ALA A 379 -18.98 4.89 -6.19
CA ALA A 379 -18.59 4.35 -7.49
C ALA A 379 -18.00 5.42 -8.41
N ASN A 380 -18.61 6.61 -8.45
CA ASN A 380 -18.13 7.73 -9.24
C ASN A 380 -16.79 8.26 -8.74
N LYS A 381 -16.63 8.43 -7.43
CA LYS A 381 -15.36 8.83 -6.83
C LYS A 381 -14.24 7.83 -7.18
N ASN A 382 -14.49 6.54 -6.98
CA ASN A 382 -13.52 5.48 -7.25
C ASN A 382 -13.16 5.42 -8.74
N TRP A 383 -14.17 5.56 -9.63
CA TRP A 383 -13.93 5.61 -11.06
C TRP A 383 -13.07 6.81 -11.46
N LEU A 384 -13.41 8.03 -11.04
CA LEU A 384 -12.65 9.24 -11.40
C LEU A 384 -11.20 9.17 -10.90
N SER A 385 -10.98 8.69 -9.66
CA SER A 385 -9.64 8.49 -9.10
C SER A 385 -8.83 7.40 -9.82
N ALA A 386 -9.45 6.27 -10.17
CA ALA A 386 -8.78 5.21 -10.91
C ALA A 386 -8.56 5.58 -12.38
N ARG A 387 -9.51 6.28 -13.01
CA ARG A 387 -9.50 6.61 -14.44
C ARG A 387 -8.28 7.42 -14.83
N ARG A 388 -7.88 8.42 -14.04
CA ARG A 388 -6.63 9.16 -14.27
C ARG A 388 -5.40 8.27 -14.30
N ALA A 389 -5.37 7.21 -13.49
CA ALA A 389 -4.30 6.20 -13.52
C ALA A 389 -4.43 5.22 -14.70
N ILE A 390 -5.66 4.87 -15.12
CA ILE A 390 -5.93 4.06 -16.33
C ILE A 390 -5.36 4.76 -17.57
N MET A 391 -5.46 6.10 -17.64
CA MET A 391 -4.86 6.90 -18.71
C MET A 391 -3.32 6.85 -18.75
N ARG A 392 -2.66 6.40 -17.67
CA ARG A 392 -1.21 6.17 -17.64
C ARG A 392 -0.87 4.73 -17.99
N ASN A 393 -1.50 3.78 -17.30
CA ASN A 393 -1.33 2.36 -17.58
C ASN A 393 -2.61 1.60 -17.18
N PRO A 394 -3.44 1.17 -18.16
CA PRO A 394 -4.70 0.51 -17.88
C PRO A 394 -4.50 -0.97 -17.51
N VAL A 395 -5.31 -1.43 -16.55
CA VAL A 395 -5.59 -2.87 -16.39
C VAL A 395 -6.24 -3.41 -17.66
N ASP A 396 -6.14 -4.73 -17.88
CA ASP A 396 -6.70 -5.38 -19.07
C ASP A 396 -8.20 -5.64 -19.00
N ARG A 397 -8.70 -5.76 -17.77
CA ARG A 397 -10.08 -6.05 -17.45
C ARG A 397 -10.49 -5.31 -16.18
N ILE A 398 -11.77 -5.01 -16.05
CA ILE A 398 -12.37 -4.56 -14.81
C ILE A 398 -13.43 -5.56 -14.34
N GLY A 399 -13.86 -5.44 -13.10
CA GLY A 399 -14.92 -6.28 -12.56
C GLY A 399 -15.44 -5.74 -11.25
N TYR A 400 -16.49 -6.38 -10.75
CA TYR A 400 -17.05 -6.13 -9.43
C TYR A 400 -17.17 -7.44 -8.66
N GLY A 401 -17.36 -7.35 -7.35
CA GLY A 401 -17.60 -8.53 -6.50
C GLY A 401 -18.66 -8.26 -5.44
N GLY A 402 -19.07 -9.32 -4.74
CA GLY A 402 -20.17 -9.30 -3.79
C GLY A 402 -21.49 -9.79 -4.42
N TYR A 403 -22.62 -9.51 -3.76
CA TYR A 403 -23.92 -10.05 -4.13
C TYR A 403 -24.58 -9.21 -5.24
N LEU A 404 -24.66 -9.76 -6.46
CA LEU A 404 -25.27 -9.08 -7.61
C LEU A 404 -26.74 -8.72 -7.35
N SER A 405 -27.48 -9.58 -6.65
CA SER A 405 -28.88 -9.33 -6.26
C SER A 405 -29.06 -8.10 -5.36
N LEU A 406 -28.01 -7.70 -4.65
CA LEU A 406 -28.02 -6.51 -3.81
C LEU A 406 -27.79 -5.25 -4.65
N ALA A 407 -26.77 -5.24 -5.51
CA ALA A 407 -26.51 -4.13 -6.43
C ALA A 407 -27.67 -3.87 -7.39
N TYR A 408 -28.34 -4.93 -7.87
CA TYR A 408 -29.48 -4.84 -8.77
C TYR A 408 -30.67 -4.03 -8.22
N LYS A 409 -30.77 -3.87 -6.88
CA LYS A 409 -31.83 -3.07 -6.24
C LYS A 409 -31.62 -1.55 -6.40
N PHE A 410 -30.48 -1.12 -6.92
CA PHE A 410 -30.10 0.29 -7.06
C PHE A 410 -29.98 0.68 -8.54
N PRO A 411 -31.09 1.01 -9.23
CA PRO A 411 -31.09 1.23 -10.67
C PRO A 411 -30.16 2.36 -11.11
N LYS A 412 -30.06 3.45 -10.33
CA LYS A 412 -29.12 4.54 -10.61
C LYS A 412 -27.65 4.06 -10.66
N PHE A 413 -27.29 3.15 -9.75
CA PHE A 413 -25.97 2.54 -9.74
C PHE A 413 -25.78 1.61 -10.96
N VAL A 414 -26.78 0.80 -11.28
CA VAL A 414 -26.74 -0.09 -12.45
C VAL A 414 -26.55 0.69 -13.76
N ASP A 415 -27.28 1.80 -13.92
CA ASP A 415 -27.17 2.71 -15.06
C ASP A 415 -25.77 3.35 -15.13
N TYR A 416 -25.21 3.71 -13.98
CA TYR A 416 -23.88 4.29 -13.90
C TYR A 416 -22.78 3.29 -14.28
N ILE A 417 -22.86 2.04 -13.81
CA ILE A 417 -21.88 1.00 -14.17
C ILE A 417 -21.93 0.68 -15.66
N GLU A 418 -23.10 0.70 -16.29
CA GLU A 418 -23.22 0.57 -17.75
C GLU A 418 -22.35 1.61 -18.47
N HIS A 419 -22.43 2.88 -18.07
CA HIS A 419 -21.58 3.96 -18.60
C HIS A 419 -20.09 3.74 -18.32
N VAL A 420 -19.71 3.38 -17.08
CA VAL A 420 -18.31 3.12 -16.70
C VAL A 420 -17.69 2.04 -17.57
N THR A 421 -18.43 0.95 -17.84
CA THR A 421 -17.89 -0.19 -18.59
C THR A 421 -17.66 0.13 -20.06
N ASP A 422 -18.51 0.96 -20.67
CA ASP A 422 -18.31 1.46 -22.03
C ASP A 422 -17.15 2.46 -22.10
N GLU A 423 -17.05 3.39 -21.14
CA GLU A 423 -15.94 4.34 -21.07
C GLU A 423 -14.59 3.63 -20.85
N PHE A 424 -14.54 2.60 -19.99
CA PHE A 424 -13.35 1.78 -19.80
C PHE A 424 -12.88 1.12 -21.10
N ARG A 425 -13.80 0.56 -21.89
CA ARG A 425 -13.46 -0.09 -23.16
C ARG A 425 -12.94 0.91 -24.20
N GLU A 426 -13.54 2.10 -24.28
CA GLU A 426 -13.03 3.19 -25.12
C GLU A 426 -11.60 3.60 -24.71
N ILE A 427 -11.37 3.83 -23.41
CA ILE A 427 -10.04 4.17 -22.89
C ILE A 427 -9.05 3.05 -23.21
N TYR A 428 -9.39 1.80 -22.93
CA TYR A 428 -8.49 0.67 -23.14
C TYR A 428 -8.02 0.57 -24.59
N ASP A 429 -8.93 0.65 -25.56
CA ASP A 429 -8.63 0.53 -26.99
C ASP A 429 -7.66 1.63 -27.46
N ILE A 430 -7.75 2.81 -26.86
CA ILE A 430 -6.88 3.95 -27.19
C ILE A 430 -5.57 3.92 -26.40
N VAL A 431 -5.58 3.55 -25.12
CA VAL A 431 -4.44 3.73 -24.23
C VAL A 431 -3.53 2.49 -24.18
N LYS A 432 -4.09 1.28 -24.13
CA LYS A 432 -3.27 0.07 -23.97
C LYS A 432 -2.27 -0.07 -25.13
N HIS A 433 -1.12 -0.66 -24.81
CA HIS A 433 0.01 -0.90 -25.71
C HIS A 433 0.58 0.37 -26.35
N THR A 434 0.42 1.52 -25.69
CA THR A 434 0.95 2.81 -26.11
C THR A 434 1.72 3.42 -24.96
N LYS A 435 2.81 4.12 -25.24
CA LYS A 435 3.49 4.91 -24.21
C LYS A 435 2.82 6.28 -24.08
N PRO A 436 2.19 6.62 -22.93
CA PRO A 436 1.72 7.99 -22.71
C PRO A 436 2.91 8.96 -22.66
N TYR A 437 2.64 10.22 -23.01
CA TYR A 437 3.61 11.29 -22.78
C TYR A 437 3.91 11.45 -21.29
N THR A 438 5.19 11.55 -20.97
CA THR A 438 5.71 11.83 -19.62
C THR A 438 6.72 12.97 -19.72
N GLY A 439 6.52 14.04 -18.94
CA GLY A 439 7.42 15.21 -18.94
C GLY A 439 8.69 15.01 -18.09
N LEU A 440 8.61 14.12 -17.09
CA LEU A 440 9.69 13.86 -16.13
C LEU A 440 9.78 12.37 -15.81
N LYS A 441 10.92 11.94 -15.29
CA LYS A 441 11.09 10.66 -14.58
C LYS A 441 11.35 10.91 -13.09
N VAL A 442 10.49 10.35 -12.25
CA VAL A 442 10.48 10.52 -10.80
C VAL A 442 10.80 9.19 -10.13
N ALA A 443 11.66 9.23 -9.11
CA ALA A 443 12.02 8.06 -8.31
C ALA A 443 11.57 8.24 -6.85
N ILE A 444 10.71 7.34 -6.37
CA ILE A 444 10.36 7.24 -4.94
C ILE A 444 11.45 6.44 -4.24
N LEU A 445 12.12 7.07 -3.25
CA LEU A 445 13.21 6.49 -2.48
C LEU A 445 12.77 6.13 -1.06
N ASN A 446 12.84 4.83 -0.73
CA ASN A 446 12.59 4.31 0.62
C ASN A 446 13.39 3.01 0.87
N ALA A 447 13.15 2.29 1.97
CA ALA A 447 13.88 1.04 2.27
C ALA A 447 13.46 -0.17 1.42
N TRP A 448 12.28 -0.13 0.79
CA TRP A 448 11.69 -1.27 0.08
C TRP A 448 11.91 -1.23 -1.44
N GLY A 449 11.99 -0.03 -2.01
CA GLY A 449 12.12 0.18 -3.44
C GLY A 449 11.06 -0.58 -4.24
N ARG A 450 11.50 -1.24 -5.32
CA ARG A 450 10.62 -1.94 -6.27
C ARG A 450 9.70 -2.97 -5.61
N LEU A 451 10.13 -3.63 -4.53
CA LEU A 451 9.34 -4.67 -3.86
C LEU A 451 7.98 -4.13 -3.35
N ARG A 452 7.87 -2.82 -3.09
CA ARG A 452 6.65 -2.14 -2.65
C ARG A 452 6.19 -1.05 -3.64
N THR A 453 6.28 -1.34 -4.94
CA THR A 453 5.78 -0.46 -6.01
C THR A 453 4.29 -0.14 -5.80
N TRP A 454 3.96 1.15 -5.67
CA TRP A 454 2.61 1.69 -5.35
C TRP A 454 2.01 1.25 -4.00
N GLN A 455 2.82 0.64 -3.14
CA GLN A 455 2.40 0.06 -1.86
C GLN A 455 2.91 0.85 -0.64
N SER A 456 3.58 1.98 -0.87
CA SER A 456 4.22 2.79 0.19
C SER A 456 3.18 3.40 1.13
N HIS A 457 3.53 3.44 2.43
CA HIS A 457 2.72 3.98 3.52
C HIS A 457 1.38 3.28 3.79
N MET A 458 1.04 2.19 3.08
CA MET A 458 -0.19 1.44 3.32
C MET A 458 -0.02 0.51 4.55
N VAL A 459 -1.07 0.42 5.39
CA VAL A 459 -1.13 -0.51 6.53
C VAL A 459 -2.13 -1.62 6.21
N ALA A 460 -3.41 -1.26 6.13
CA ALA A 460 -4.48 -2.08 5.57
C ALA A 460 -4.85 -1.55 4.19
N HIS A 461 -5.27 -2.46 3.31
CA HIS A 461 -5.60 -2.13 1.93
C HIS A 461 -6.78 -1.14 1.85
N GLU A 462 -6.55 0.02 1.20
CA GLU A 462 -7.54 1.09 0.99
C GLU A 462 -8.15 1.70 2.26
N LEU A 463 -7.46 1.58 3.41
CA LEU A 463 -7.89 2.23 4.64
C LEU A 463 -7.01 3.44 4.97
N PRO A 464 -7.58 4.65 5.06
CA PRO A 464 -6.83 5.81 5.50
C PRO A 464 -6.61 5.78 7.02
N TYR A 465 -5.39 6.10 7.44
CA TYR A 465 -5.07 6.39 8.83
C TYR A 465 -4.65 7.85 8.96
N LYS A 466 -5.00 8.49 10.08
CA LYS A 466 -4.58 9.87 10.39
C LYS A 466 -3.07 10.04 10.23
N GLN A 467 -2.30 9.01 10.55
CA GLN A 467 -0.83 9.03 10.53
C GLN A 467 -0.23 8.96 9.12
N ILE A 468 -0.99 8.54 8.10
CA ILE A 468 -0.43 8.21 6.78
C ILE A 468 -1.04 8.98 5.63
N TYR A 469 -2.23 9.60 5.80
CA TYR A 469 -2.92 10.25 4.67
C TYR A 469 -2.12 11.41 4.06
N SER A 470 -1.29 12.10 4.85
CA SER A 470 -0.33 13.11 4.39
C SER A 470 0.72 12.56 3.42
N TYR A 471 0.95 11.25 3.40
CA TYR A 471 1.92 10.59 2.53
C TYR A 471 1.26 9.77 1.41
N LEU A 472 0.11 9.13 1.69
CA LEU A 472 -0.67 8.41 0.68
C LEU A 472 -1.06 9.32 -0.49
N GLY A 473 -1.29 10.61 -0.22
CA GLY A 473 -1.62 11.56 -1.27
C GLY A 473 -0.53 11.77 -2.32
N ILE A 474 0.73 11.48 -2.01
CA ILE A 474 1.84 11.48 -2.99
C ILE A 474 1.63 10.36 -4.02
N MET A 475 1.37 9.14 -3.56
CA MET A 475 1.11 8.01 -4.46
C MET A 475 -0.15 8.25 -5.28
N GLU A 476 -1.21 8.74 -4.65
CA GLU A 476 -2.45 9.03 -5.37
C GLU A 476 -2.24 10.12 -6.42
N ALA A 477 -1.61 11.25 -6.08
CA ALA A 477 -1.30 12.32 -7.04
C ALA A 477 -0.47 11.81 -8.24
N LEU A 478 0.58 11.04 -7.97
CA LEU A 478 1.48 10.51 -9.01
C LEU A 478 0.84 9.44 -9.90
N SER A 479 -0.14 8.68 -9.39
CA SER A 479 -0.74 7.55 -10.12
C SER A 479 -1.31 7.91 -11.49
N GLY A 480 -1.88 9.12 -11.61
CA GLY A 480 -2.42 9.72 -12.84
C GLY A 480 -1.62 10.89 -13.40
N ALA A 481 -0.46 11.22 -12.83
CA ALA A 481 0.38 12.33 -13.28
C ALA A 481 1.12 12.04 -14.60
N SER A 482 1.41 13.07 -15.40
CA SER A 482 2.17 12.97 -16.66
C SER A 482 3.68 12.84 -16.43
N VAL A 483 4.07 11.92 -15.55
CA VAL A 483 5.45 11.60 -15.20
C VAL A 483 5.65 10.09 -15.17
N ASP A 484 6.86 9.65 -15.50
CA ASP A 484 7.30 8.25 -15.36
C ASP A 484 7.73 8.02 -13.90
N VAL A 485 7.13 7.06 -13.21
CA VAL A 485 7.36 6.83 -11.77
C VAL A 485 8.08 5.50 -11.58
N SER A 486 9.18 5.55 -10.83
CA SER A 486 9.96 4.39 -10.43
C SER A 486 10.13 4.33 -8.92
N PHE A 487 10.35 3.13 -8.38
CA PHE A 487 10.53 2.89 -6.95
C PHE A 487 11.90 2.29 -6.72
N ILE A 488 12.72 2.97 -5.90
CA ILE A 488 14.12 2.60 -5.65
C ILE A 488 14.38 2.51 -4.15
N SER A 489 15.28 1.60 -3.80
CA SER A 489 15.73 1.40 -2.42
C SER A 489 16.94 2.28 -2.09
N PHE A 490 17.24 2.46 -0.80
CA PHE A 490 18.51 3.05 -0.38
C PHE A 490 19.71 2.22 -0.89
N ASP A 491 19.58 0.90 -0.89
CA ASP A 491 20.63 -0.02 -1.37
C ASP A 491 20.87 0.13 -2.87
N ASP A 492 19.83 0.40 -3.68
CA ASP A 492 19.99 0.72 -5.10
C ASP A 492 20.90 1.94 -5.30
N ILE A 493 20.72 3.00 -4.50
CA ILE A 493 21.59 4.19 -4.57
C ILE A 493 22.97 3.89 -4.00
N ILE A 494 23.10 3.15 -2.89
CA ILE A 494 24.39 2.83 -2.26
C ILE A 494 25.26 1.98 -3.19
N HIS A 495 24.67 1.03 -3.91
CA HIS A 495 25.40 0.09 -4.76
C HIS A 495 25.49 0.58 -6.22
N GLY A 496 24.39 1.03 -6.81
CA GLY A 496 24.29 1.39 -8.23
C GLY A 496 24.34 2.90 -8.53
N GLY A 497 24.04 3.75 -7.55
CA GLY A 497 23.93 5.19 -7.74
C GLY A 497 22.51 5.60 -8.14
N VAL A 498 22.30 6.90 -8.39
CA VAL A 498 20.99 7.35 -8.88
C VAL A 498 20.78 6.82 -10.30
N PRO A 499 19.68 6.11 -10.60
CA PRO A 499 19.45 5.54 -11.92
C PRO A 499 19.46 6.58 -13.04
N GLU A 500 19.96 6.19 -14.20
CA GLU A 500 20.04 7.08 -15.36
C GLU A 500 18.66 7.62 -15.77
N GLY A 501 18.65 8.90 -16.15
CA GLY A 501 17.47 9.62 -16.62
C GLY A 501 16.47 10.01 -15.53
N VAL A 502 16.71 9.68 -14.25
CA VAL A 502 15.88 10.21 -13.15
C VAL A 502 16.07 11.72 -13.07
N ASP A 503 14.97 12.47 -13.14
CA ASP A 503 14.96 13.92 -13.00
C ASP A 503 14.83 14.33 -11.53
N VAL A 504 13.95 13.65 -10.79
CA VAL A 504 13.63 14.01 -9.39
C VAL A 504 13.56 12.77 -8.50
N ILE A 505 14.16 12.84 -7.32
CA ILE A 505 13.99 11.87 -6.23
C ILE A 505 12.99 12.43 -5.21
N ILE A 506 12.05 11.60 -4.76
CA ILE A 506 11.16 11.90 -3.62
C ILE A 506 11.52 10.99 -2.45
N ASN A 507 11.76 11.58 -1.28
CA ASN A 507 11.84 10.85 -0.01
C ASN A 507 10.78 11.41 0.95
N ALA A 508 9.92 10.53 1.50
CA ALA A 508 8.72 10.96 2.21
C ALA A 508 8.37 10.03 3.37
N GLY A 509 8.12 10.59 4.55
CA GLY A 509 7.67 9.85 5.73
C GLY A 509 8.11 10.47 7.05
N ASP A 510 7.61 9.90 8.16
CA ASP A 510 8.02 10.29 9.51
C ASP A 510 9.43 9.78 9.84
N ALA A 511 10.11 10.46 10.75
CA ALA A 511 11.49 10.15 11.13
C ALA A 511 11.62 8.73 11.70
N GLY A 512 12.66 8.01 11.27
CA GLY A 512 12.94 6.65 11.74
C GLY A 512 12.10 5.55 11.10
N THR A 513 11.18 5.88 10.18
CA THR A 513 10.44 4.88 9.40
C THR A 513 11.26 4.37 8.21
N SER A 514 10.86 3.22 7.66
CA SER A 514 11.38 2.66 6.41
C SER A 514 11.22 3.59 5.21
N PHE A 515 10.23 4.48 5.25
CA PHE A 515 9.91 5.41 4.17
C PHE A 515 10.81 6.65 4.19
N SER A 516 11.05 7.23 5.37
CA SER A 516 12.05 8.30 5.50
C SER A 516 13.47 7.75 5.43
N GLY A 517 13.77 6.65 6.12
CA GLY A 517 14.99 5.84 6.04
C GLY A 517 15.72 5.60 7.37
N GLY A 518 15.56 6.49 8.35
CA GLY A 518 16.19 6.37 9.67
C GLY A 518 17.73 6.31 9.61
N GLU A 519 18.32 5.31 10.26
CA GLU A 519 19.77 5.17 10.45
C GLU A 519 20.59 5.08 9.14
N VAL A 520 19.96 4.70 8.01
CA VAL A 520 20.63 4.62 6.71
C VAL A 520 21.23 5.96 6.27
N TRP A 521 20.68 7.07 6.75
CA TRP A 521 21.18 8.42 6.49
C TRP A 521 22.50 8.74 7.20
N LYS A 522 23.07 7.83 7.99
CA LYS A 522 24.47 7.92 8.44
C LYS A 522 25.46 7.38 7.39
N ASN A 523 24.97 6.73 6.33
CA ASN A 523 25.81 6.19 5.27
C ASN A 523 26.33 7.32 4.35
N GLU A 524 27.65 7.51 4.37
CA GLU A 524 28.35 8.51 3.55
C GLU A 524 28.04 8.35 2.05
N THR A 525 28.04 7.11 1.54
CA THR A 525 27.85 6.84 0.11
C THR A 525 26.46 7.26 -0.35
N LEU A 526 25.43 6.98 0.45
CA LEU A 526 24.05 7.40 0.14
C LEU A 526 23.95 8.93 0.05
N ILE A 527 24.40 9.62 1.10
CA ILE A 527 24.31 11.09 1.19
C ILE A 527 25.08 11.76 0.05
N THR A 528 26.32 11.33 -0.19
CA THR A 528 27.21 11.97 -1.18
C THR A 528 26.71 11.76 -2.61
N ARG A 529 26.16 10.58 -2.93
CA ARG A 529 25.56 10.31 -4.25
C ARG A 529 24.33 11.18 -4.52
N ILE A 530 23.47 11.38 -3.53
CA ILE A 530 22.30 12.26 -3.70
C ILE A 530 22.74 13.72 -3.81
N ARG A 531 23.69 14.17 -2.98
CA ARG A 531 24.27 15.53 -3.11
C ARG A 531 24.88 15.76 -4.48
N GLU A 532 25.66 14.81 -5.00
CA GLU A 532 26.27 14.91 -6.33
C GLU A 532 25.22 14.96 -7.44
N PHE A 533 24.19 14.11 -7.35
CA PHE A 533 23.06 14.10 -8.29
C PHE A 533 22.37 15.47 -8.35
N VAL A 534 21.98 16.03 -7.20
CA VAL A 534 21.31 17.32 -7.14
C VAL A 534 22.26 18.45 -7.57
N TYR A 535 23.49 18.46 -7.08
CA TYR A 535 24.48 19.49 -7.44
C TYR A 535 24.69 19.58 -8.96
N ASN A 536 24.58 18.45 -9.67
CA ASN A 536 24.75 18.37 -11.11
C ASN A 536 23.48 18.62 -11.95
N GLY A 537 22.34 18.92 -11.32
CA GLY A 537 21.11 19.32 -12.02
C GLY A 537 19.87 18.50 -11.67
N GLY A 538 20.01 17.44 -10.87
CA GLY A 538 18.87 16.65 -10.39
C GLY A 538 18.00 17.42 -9.37
N GLY A 539 16.76 16.98 -9.23
CA GLY A 539 15.82 17.49 -8.22
C GLY A 539 15.70 16.56 -7.02
N PHE A 540 15.48 17.12 -5.83
CA PHE A 540 15.15 16.34 -4.63
C PHE A 540 13.98 16.97 -3.89
N ILE A 541 12.91 16.19 -3.69
CA ILE A 541 11.73 16.61 -2.92
C ILE A 541 11.68 15.78 -1.64
N GLY A 542 11.66 16.48 -0.51
CA GLY A 542 11.46 15.89 0.80
C GLY A 542 10.07 16.20 1.34
N VAL A 543 9.32 15.18 1.76
CA VAL A 543 7.97 15.36 2.33
C VAL A 543 7.90 14.83 3.78
N GLY A 544 7.40 15.64 4.71
CA GLY A 544 7.33 15.27 6.13
C GLY A 544 8.67 15.43 6.83
N GLU A 545 9.27 14.32 7.26
CA GLU A 545 10.58 14.28 7.92
C GLU A 545 11.63 13.56 7.03
N PRO A 546 11.93 14.10 5.83
CA PRO A 546 12.84 13.48 4.88
C PRO A 546 14.24 13.45 5.46
N THR A 547 14.97 12.36 5.20
CA THR A 547 16.38 12.23 5.60
C THR A 547 16.65 12.37 7.11
N ALA A 548 15.63 12.14 7.93
CA ALA A 548 15.66 12.42 9.36
C ALA A 548 16.42 11.34 10.15
N VAL A 549 17.55 11.76 10.73
CA VAL A 549 18.24 11.05 11.81
C VAL A 549 19.14 12.05 12.54
N HIS A 550 19.18 12.02 13.87
CA HIS A 550 20.14 12.84 14.59
C HIS A 550 21.56 12.32 14.36
N HIS A 551 22.35 13.08 13.59
CA HIS A 551 23.73 12.73 13.31
C HIS A 551 24.56 13.99 13.01
N GLN A 552 25.78 14.04 13.57
CA GLN A 552 26.78 15.10 13.32
C GLN A 552 26.24 16.54 13.40
N GLY A 553 25.31 16.81 14.32
CA GLY A 553 24.77 18.15 14.57
C GLY A 553 23.61 18.58 13.67
N ARG A 554 23.02 17.67 12.89
CA ARG A 554 21.81 17.90 12.07
C ARG A 554 20.75 16.82 12.30
N PHE A 555 19.51 17.13 11.94
CA PHE A 555 18.41 16.16 11.95
C PHE A 555 18.05 15.75 10.52
N PHE A 556 17.71 16.69 9.64
CA PHE A 556 17.62 16.44 8.21
C PHE A 556 19.02 16.37 7.60
N GLN A 557 19.48 15.16 7.28
CA GLN A 557 20.85 14.96 6.78
C GLN A 557 21.08 15.59 5.41
N LEU A 558 20.02 15.76 4.61
CA LEU A 558 20.01 16.52 3.37
C LEU A 558 19.34 17.90 3.50
N GLY A 559 19.29 18.47 4.71
CA GLY A 559 18.77 19.82 4.94
C GLY A 559 19.50 20.89 4.11
N ASP A 560 20.77 20.66 3.75
CA ASP A 560 21.51 21.55 2.84
C ASP A 560 20.93 21.59 1.42
N ILE A 561 20.33 20.49 0.94
CA ILE A 561 19.64 20.44 -0.34
C ILE A 561 18.26 21.09 -0.19
N LEU A 562 17.51 20.72 0.85
CA LEU A 562 16.13 21.17 1.08
C LEU A 562 16.04 22.65 1.50
N GLY A 563 17.13 23.22 2.00
CA GLY A 563 17.18 24.59 2.55
C GLY A 563 16.49 24.73 3.90
N VAL A 564 16.05 23.64 4.52
CA VAL A 564 15.35 23.65 5.81
C VAL A 564 15.95 22.63 6.77
N GLU A 565 15.66 22.82 8.05
CA GLU A 565 15.98 21.91 9.15
C GLU A 565 14.81 21.91 10.14
N ARG A 566 14.71 20.87 10.97
CA ARG A 566 13.73 20.80 12.06
C ARG A 566 14.39 21.06 13.40
N GLU A 567 13.85 21.98 14.19
CA GLU A 567 14.31 22.22 15.55
C GLU A 567 13.83 21.10 16.50
N MET A 568 14.79 20.53 17.24
CA MET A 568 14.58 19.37 18.13
C MET A 568 14.83 19.71 19.61
N GLY A 569 15.01 20.99 19.93
CA GLY A 569 15.32 21.53 21.26
C GLY A 569 16.81 21.79 21.50
N TYR A 570 17.67 21.42 20.56
CA TYR A 570 19.13 21.51 20.70
C TYR A 570 19.71 22.84 20.23
N SER A 571 19.02 23.56 19.34
CA SER A 571 19.51 24.81 18.76
C SER A 571 18.67 26.04 19.11
N LEU A 572 17.86 25.97 20.18
CA LEU A 572 17.03 27.09 20.65
C LEU A 572 17.83 28.34 21.05
N SER A 573 19.12 28.18 21.38
CA SER A 573 20.04 29.29 21.63
C SER A 573 20.51 30.03 20.36
N THR A 574 20.15 29.51 19.18
CA THR A 574 20.45 30.11 17.88
C THR A 574 19.15 30.66 17.27
N ASP A 575 19.10 31.97 17.09
CA ASP A 575 17.97 32.63 16.42
C ASP A 575 17.82 32.14 14.97
N LYS A 576 16.56 31.95 14.53
CA LYS A 576 16.21 31.55 13.17
C LYS A 576 15.60 32.75 12.44
N TYR A 577 16.21 33.17 11.33
CA TYR A 577 15.87 34.46 10.69
C TYR A 577 15.23 34.32 9.29
N PHE A 578 15.26 33.14 8.68
CA PHE A 578 14.83 32.94 7.30
C PHE A 578 13.37 32.49 7.25
N THR A 579 12.46 33.43 7.54
CA THR A 579 10.99 33.20 7.63
C THR A 579 10.20 33.93 6.55
N LYS A 580 10.83 34.86 5.82
CA LYS A 580 10.13 35.75 4.90
C LYS A 580 9.57 34.98 3.69
N GLU A 581 8.24 34.94 3.62
CA GLU A 581 7.50 34.35 2.51
C GLU A 581 7.68 35.13 1.20
N LEU A 582 7.75 34.40 0.10
CA LEU A 582 7.66 34.93 -1.25
C LEU A 582 6.19 35.05 -1.67
N LYS A 583 5.85 36.21 -2.25
CA LYS A 583 4.49 36.47 -2.74
C LYS A 583 4.18 35.76 -4.06
N GLU A 584 5.21 35.49 -4.84
CA GLU A 584 5.11 34.91 -6.18
C GLU A 584 6.24 33.89 -6.33
N HIS A 585 5.89 32.69 -6.76
CA HIS A 585 6.85 31.63 -7.08
C HIS A 585 6.18 30.59 -7.98
N PHE A 586 6.94 29.96 -8.88
CA PHE A 586 6.41 29.01 -9.88
C PHE A 586 5.60 27.86 -9.26
N ILE A 587 6.03 27.36 -8.09
CA ILE A 587 5.37 26.25 -7.39
C ILE A 587 3.94 26.60 -6.96
N ILE A 588 3.71 27.83 -6.52
CA ILE A 588 2.43 28.28 -5.93
C ILE A 588 1.59 29.13 -6.89
N GLU A 589 1.96 29.20 -8.17
CA GLU A 589 1.31 30.08 -9.15
C GLU A 589 -0.19 29.78 -9.36
N ASP A 590 -0.61 28.52 -9.21
CA ASP A 590 -2.02 28.11 -9.32
C ASP A 590 -2.75 28.10 -7.96
N ILE A 591 -2.10 28.57 -6.89
CA ILE A 591 -2.68 28.60 -5.55
C ILE A 591 -3.15 30.02 -5.23
N GLU A 592 -4.46 30.20 -5.04
CA GLU A 592 -5.03 31.52 -4.71
C GLU A 592 -4.58 32.03 -3.33
N ASP A 593 -4.48 31.12 -2.36
CA ASP A 593 -4.14 31.42 -0.97
C ASP A 593 -3.29 30.28 -0.39
N VAL A 594 -1.99 30.52 -0.27
CA VAL A 594 -1.02 29.51 0.19
C VAL A 594 -1.32 29.01 1.61
N HIS A 595 -1.99 29.81 2.44
CA HIS A 595 -2.35 29.42 3.80
C HIS A 595 -3.60 28.52 3.87
N LYS A 596 -4.24 28.24 2.73
CA LYS A 596 -5.33 27.26 2.61
C LYS A 596 -4.86 25.93 2.01
N ILE A 597 -3.58 25.80 1.67
CA ILE A 597 -3.00 24.51 1.26
C ILE A 597 -3.16 23.53 2.42
N ASP A 598 -3.72 22.36 2.14
CA ASP A 598 -3.82 21.29 3.10
C ASP A 598 -2.50 20.52 3.15
N PHE A 599 -1.70 20.74 4.20
CA PHE A 599 -0.47 19.96 4.47
C PHE A 599 -0.73 18.73 5.36
N GLY A 600 -1.99 18.39 5.62
CA GLY A 600 -2.40 17.27 6.46
C GLY A 600 -1.90 17.39 7.89
N GLU A 601 -1.29 16.31 8.40
CA GLU A 601 -0.72 16.28 9.75
C GLU A 601 0.40 17.29 10.00
N ASN A 602 1.03 17.82 8.92
CA ASN A 602 2.13 18.79 8.90
C ASN A 602 3.31 18.44 9.85
N ILE A 603 4.37 19.26 9.80
CA ILE A 603 5.57 19.06 10.61
C ILE A 603 5.90 20.34 11.35
N LYS A 604 6.04 20.17 12.66
CA LYS A 604 6.31 21.29 13.54
C LYS A 604 7.77 21.69 13.56
N ASN A 605 8.00 22.97 13.84
CA ASN A 605 9.31 23.58 14.11
C ASN A 605 10.32 23.47 12.96
N VAL A 606 9.84 23.47 11.71
CA VAL A 606 10.72 23.53 10.53
C VAL A 606 11.11 24.98 10.26
N TYR A 607 12.39 25.21 10.00
CA TYR A 607 12.95 26.55 9.79
C TYR A 607 13.95 26.58 8.63
N GLY A 608 14.11 27.75 8.00
CA GLY A 608 15.04 27.94 6.89
C GLY A 608 16.49 28.01 7.37
N LEU A 609 17.41 27.41 6.62
CA LEU A 609 18.84 27.35 6.96
C LEU A 609 19.64 28.55 6.47
N THR A 610 19.27 29.14 5.34
CA THR A 610 20.05 30.21 4.70
C THR A 610 19.15 31.25 4.07
N SER A 611 19.73 32.39 3.68
CA SER A 611 19.03 33.42 2.90
C SER A 611 18.66 32.98 1.49
N ALA A 612 19.18 31.84 1.01
CA ALA A 612 18.84 31.25 -0.28
C ALA A 612 17.59 30.36 -0.20
N THR A 613 17.12 30.03 1.00
CA THR A 613 15.86 29.30 1.20
C THR A 613 14.70 30.18 0.78
N GLU A 614 13.97 29.73 -0.25
CA GLU A 614 12.76 30.37 -0.77
C GLU A 614 11.57 29.85 0.03
N VAL A 615 11.14 30.59 1.05
CA VAL A 615 9.97 30.24 1.86
C VAL A 615 8.71 30.55 1.06
N LEU A 616 7.89 29.54 0.80
CA LEU A 616 6.67 29.66 0.00
C LEU A 616 5.41 29.65 0.86
N GLU A 617 5.46 28.99 2.01
CA GLU A 617 4.44 29.05 3.06
C GLU A 617 5.12 28.96 4.43
N PHE A 618 4.79 29.89 5.31
CA PHE A 618 5.19 30.01 6.70
C PHE A 618 3.94 30.04 7.59
N SER A 619 3.66 28.90 8.20
CA SER A 619 2.44 28.67 8.95
C SER A 619 2.51 29.18 10.38
N ASN A 620 1.32 29.50 10.91
CA ASN A 620 1.08 29.98 12.27
C ASN A 620 1.96 31.18 12.70
N PRO A 621 2.12 32.24 11.89
CA PRO A 621 2.94 33.38 12.25
C PRO A 621 2.35 34.10 13.47
N LYS A 622 2.97 33.89 14.61
CA LYS A 622 2.77 34.74 15.79
C LYS A 622 3.81 35.82 15.74
N VAL A 623 3.37 37.07 15.65
CA VAL A 623 4.24 38.22 15.90
C VAL A 623 4.15 38.51 17.39
N SER A 624 5.29 38.70 18.05
CA SER A 624 5.36 39.27 19.39
C SER A 624 4.74 40.69 19.39
N ALA A 625 3.42 40.82 19.38
CA ALA A 625 2.76 42.12 19.37
C ALA A 625 2.68 42.66 20.80
N GLY A 626 3.49 43.67 21.12
CA GLY A 626 3.19 44.61 22.21
C GLY A 626 3.04 44.03 23.62
N GLY A 627 3.72 42.92 23.95
CA GLY A 627 3.93 42.50 25.33
C GLY A 627 2.82 41.67 26.00
N VAL A 628 1.79 41.20 25.29
CA VAL A 628 0.83 40.22 25.86
C VAL A 628 0.30 39.28 24.78
N GLU A 629 0.92 38.12 24.59
CA GLU A 629 0.11 36.90 24.35
C GLU A 629 -0.38 36.44 25.72
N GLU A 630 -1.63 35.97 25.83
CA GLU A 630 -2.31 35.62 27.09
C GLU A 630 -1.37 34.98 28.14
N GLY A 631 -0.93 35.78 29.13
CA GLY A 631 -0.14 35.33 30.26
C GLY A 631 1.39 35.30 30.11
N ILE A 632 1.97 35.70 28.97
CA ILE A 632 3.42 35.72 28.74
C ILE A 632 3.91 37.14 28.44
N VAL A 633 4.73 37.70 29.35
CA VAL A 633 5.46 38.96 29.11
C VAL A 633 6.70 38.64 28.27
N LEU A 634 6.69 39.06 27.00
CA LEU A 634 7.84 38.91 26.12
C LEU A 634 8.91 39.97 26.45
N PRO A 635 10.20 39.60 26.52
CA PRO A 635 11.27 40.56 26.75
C PRO A 635 11.40 41.53 25.56
N ALA A 636 11.90 42.75 25.79
CA ALA A 636 12.01 43.79 24.75
C ALA A 636 12.85 43.36 23.53
N ASN A 637 13.77 42.40 23.69
CA ASN A 637 14.56 41.84 22.59
C ASN A 637 13.80 40.77 21.76
N ALA A 638 12.60 40.41 22.16
CA ALA A 638 11.70 39.55 21.41
C ALA A 638 10.69 40.34 20.57
N GLU A 639 10.58 41.67 20.76
CA GLU A 639 9.67 42.53 20.00
C GLU A 639 10.02 42.52 18.50
N GLY A 640 9.03 42.22 17.66
CA GLY A 640 9.18 42.05 16.21
C GLY A 640 9.69 40.67 15.76
N LYS A 641 9.88 39.70 16.65
CA LYS A 641 10.20 38.32 16.25
C LYS A 641 8.93 37.59 15.79
N GLU A 642 9.03 36.93 14.64
CA GLU A 642 8.02 36.00 14.13
C GLU A 642 8.28 34.60 14.69
N PHE A 643 7.22 33.95 15.15
CA PHE A 643 7.22 32.54 15.52
C PHE A 643 6.31 31.80 14.57
N GLY A 644 6.75 30.69 14.04
CA GLY A 644 6.01 29.88 13.08
C GLY A 644 6.91 28.78 12.56
N GLU A 645 6.47 28.14 11.49
CA GLU A 645 7.16 27.02 10.89
C GLU A 645 6.91 26.97 9.39
N ILE A 646 7.92 26.52 8.64
CA ILE A 646 7.83 26.42 7.19
C ILE A 646 7.08 25.14 6.82
N HIS A 647 5.96 25.24 6.09
CA HIS A 647 5.33 24.05 5.50
C HIS A 647 5.68 23.83 4.03
N LEU A 648 6.17 24.87 3.33
CA LEU A 648 6.61 24.77 1.95
C LEU A 648 7.83 25.66 1.68
N ALA A 649 8.90 25.07 1.17
CA ALA A 649 10.10 25.82 0.76
C ALA A 649 10.79 25.21 -0.45
N ALA A 650 11.56 26.04 -1.14
CA ALA A 650 12.46 25.67 -2.22
C ALA A 650 13.87 26.16 -1.93
N ASN A 651 14.88 25.50 -2.52
CA ASN A 651 16.27 25.88 -2.32
C ASN A 651 17.15 25.50 -3.53
N PRO A 652 17.95 26.43 -4.08
CA PRO A 652 18.93 26.10 -5.11
C PRO A 652 20.12 25.34 -4.51
N TYR A 653 20.64 24.34 -5.24
CA TYR A 653 21.80 23.55 -4.83
C TYR A 653 22.68 23.18 -6.02
N GLY A 654 23.73 23.97 -6.25
CA GLY A 654 24.55 23.82 -7.46
C GLY A 654 23.75 24.16 -8.71
N LYS A 655 23.60 23.18 -9.62
CA LYS A 655 22.76 23.27 -10.81
C LYS A 655 21.33 22.72 -10.59
N GLY A 656 21.10 22.00 -9.50
CA GLY A 656 19.79 21.43 -9.16
C GLY A 656 19.10 22.19 -8.05
N ARG A 657 18.00 21.61 -7.55
CA ARG A 657 17.10 22.24 -6.57
C ARG A 657 16.53 21.22 -5.60
N GLY A 658 16.35 21.66 -4.36
CA GLY A 658 15.58 20.96 -3.34
C GLY A 658 14.22 21.62 -3.12
N VAL A 659 13.21 20.82 -2.79
CA VAL A 659 11.89 21.29 -2.32
C VAL A 659 11.51 20.55 -1.05
N TYR A 660 11.04 21.28 -0.06
CA TYR A 660 10.48 20.75 1.18
C TYR A 660 8.97 20.96 1.22
N ILE A 661 8.22 19.92 1.60
CA ILE A 661 6.76 19.96 1.79
C ILE A 661 6.45 19.29 3.14
N ALA A 662 5.69 19.92 4.03
CA ALA A 662 5.39 19.33 5.34
C ALA A 662 4.48 18.09 5.28
N GLY A 663 3.59 18.03 4.30
CA GLY A 663 2.71 16.90 4.04
C GLY A 663 1.88 17.16 2.78
N LEU A 664 1.38 16.11 2.13
CA LEU A 664 0.69 16.22 0.85
C LEU A 664 -0.51 15.25 0.73
N PRO A 665 -1.61 15.49 1.47
CA PRO A 665 -2.89 14.83 1.23
C PRO A 665 -3.34 14.95 -0.23
N TYR A 666 -4.08 13.97 -0.72
CA TYR A 666 -4.59 14.02 -2.09
C TYR A 666 -5.74 15.02 -2.24
N THR A 667 -5.47 16.09 -2.96
CA THR A 667 -6.46 17.02 -3.52
C THR A 667 -6.03 17.43 -4.94
N PRO A 668 -6.92 17.96 -5.78
CA PRO A 668 -6.54 18.54 -7.07
C PRO A 668 -5.47 19.64 -6.93
N GLU A 669 -5.61 20.50 -5.91
CA GLU A 669 -4.66 21.57 -5.61
C GLU A 669 -3.29 21.02 -5.22
N ASN A 670 -3.23 20.02 -4.33
CA ASN A 670 -1.97 19.39 -3.92
C ASN A 670 -1.35 18.56 -5.06
N THR A 671 -2.16 17.96 -5.91
CA THR A 671 -1.68 17.28 -7.13
C THR A 671 -1.01 18.29 -8.06
N ARG A 672 -1.62 19.47 -8.24
CA ARG A 672 -1.02 20.57 -9.02
C ARG A 672 0.24 21.12 -8.37
N LEU A 673 0.24 21.30 -7.05
CA LEU A 673 1.39 21.74 -6.26
C LEU A 673 2.58 20.79 -6.44
N LEU A 674 2.35 19.48 -6.30
CA LEU A 674 3.39 18.47 -6.51
C LEU A 674 3.91 18.48 -7.95
N MET A 675 3.03 18.57 -8.94
CA MET A 675 3.43 18.66 -10.34
C MET A 675 4.34 19.87 -10.59
N ARG A 676 3.97 21.06 -10.09
CA ARG A 676 4.82 22.25 -10.21
C ARG A 676 6.13 22.11 -9.43
N ALA A 677 6.11 21.51 -8.23
CA ALA A 677 7.31 21.22 -7.46
C ALA A 677 8.28 20.28 -8.20
N LEU A 678 7.76 19.26 -8.89
CA LEU A 678 8.55 18.34 -9.71
C LEU A 678 9.25 19.07 -10.88
N PHE A 679 8.50 19.85 -11.66
CA PHE A 679 9.07 20.60 -12.78
C PHE A 679 10.05 21.69 -12.31
N TYR A 680 9.78 22.33 -11.18
CA TYR A 680 10.71 23.28 -10.56
C TYR A 680 12.01 22.60 -10.13
N ALA A 681 11.91 21.49 -9.38
CA ALA A 681 13.07 20.76 -8.88
C ALA A 681 13.97 20.25 -10.00
N ALA A 682 13.37 19.89 -11.15
CA ALA A 682 14.07 19.44 -12.35
C ALA A 682 14.62 20.56 -13.26
N ASN A 683 14.44 21.85 -12.92
CA ASN A 683 14.76 23.00 -13.80
C ASN A 683 14.07 22.92 -15.18
N LYS A 684 12.80 22.50 -15.20
CA LYS A 684 12.01 22.27 -16.42
C LYS A 684 10.71 23.08 -16.43
N GLU A 685 10.66 24.24 -15.77
CA GLU A 685 9.45 25.08 -15.68
C GLU A 685 8.81 25.38 -17.05
N SER A 686 9.64 25.61 -18.09
CA SER A 686 9.18 25.88 -19.46
C SER A 686 8.50 24.70 -20.15
N GLU A 687 8.65 23.50 -19.61
CA GLU A 687 8.12 22.25 -20.17
C GLU A 687 6.77 21.85 -19.54
N LEU A 688 6.36 22.50 -18.44
CA LEU A 688 5.12 22.16 -17.70
C LEU A 688 3.88 22.26 -18.59
N THR A 689 3.82 23.26 -19.47
CA THR A 689 2.64 23.54 -20.29
C THR A 689 2.48 22.59 -21.48
N LYS A 690 3.37 21.62 -21.69
CA LYS A 690 3.20 20.61 -22.73
C LYS A 690 2.17 19.58 -22.30
N TRP A 691 1.09 19.44 -23.07
CA TRP A 691 -0.03 18.54 -22.74
C TRP A 691 -0.56 18.81 -21.33
N TYR A 692 -1.05 20.04 -21.13
CA TYR A 692 -1.40 20.59 -19.82
C TYR A 692 -2.78 21.25 -19.83
N ALA A 693 -3.40 21.39 -18.65
CA ALA A 693 -4.63 22.17 -18.47
C ALA A 693 -4.45 23.21 -17.37
N SER A 694 -4.94 24.43 -17.56
CA SER A 694 -4.82 25.48 -16.55
C SER A 694 -5.61 25.18 -15.28
N ASN A 695 -6.75 24.48 -15.39
CA ASN A 695 -7.62 24.15 -14.26
C ASN A 695 -7.10 22.86 -13.59
N PRO A 696 -6.80 22.86 -12.26
CA PRO A 696 -6.32 21.67 -11.54
C PRO A 696 -7.32 20.50 -11.52
N LEU A 697 -8.60 20.76 -11.81
CA LEU A 697 -9.64 19.74 -11.91
C LEU A 697 -9.68 19.02 -13.27
N VAL A 698 -8.86 19.46 -14.22
CA VAL A 698 -8.77 18.90 -15.57
C VAL A 698 -7.35 18.40 -15.83
N GLU A 699 -7.22 17.21 -16.41
CA GLU A 699 -5.94 16.65 -16.83
C GLU A 699 -5.90 16.43 -18.35
N VAL A 700 -4.70 16.52 -18.92
CA VAL A 700 -4.45 16.21 -20.33
C VAL A 700 -3.54 14.99 -20.41
N HIS A 701 -3.94 14.03 -21.23
CA HIS A 701 -3.26 12.75 -21.40
C HIS A 701 -2.98 12.55 -22.89
N ALA A 702 -1.72 12.64 -23.28
CA ALA A 702 -1.33 12.57 -24.70
C ALA A 702 -0.64 11.24 -25.05
N TYR A 703 -0.92 10.77 -26.27
CA TYR A 703 -0.40 9.53 -26.84
C TYR A 703 0.20 9.83 -28.22
N PRO A 704 1.39 10.44 -28.28
CA PRO A 704 2.00 10.90 -29.54
C PRO A 704 2.10 9.81 -30.61
N GLU A 705 2.41 8.57 -30.20
CA GLU A 705 2.52 7.41 -31.10
C GLU A 705 1.20 7.09 -31.83
N LYS A 706 0.06 7.38 -31.21
CA LYS A 706 -1.29 7.20 -31.79
C LYS A 706 -1.86 8.48 -32.41
N GLY A 707 -1.16 9.61 -32.29
CA GLY A 707 -1.62 10.90 -32.80
C GLY A 707 -2.90 11.41 -32.14
N VAL A 708 -3.13 11.06 -30.86
CA VAL A 708 -4.32 11.46 -30.09
C VAL A 708 -3.97 11.92 -28.69
N TYR A 709 -4.84 12.74 -28.12
CA TYR A 709 -4.79 13.12 -26.70
C TYR A 709 -6.22 13.21 -26.14
N ALA A 710 -6.33 13.10 -24.82
CA ALA A 710 -7.58 13.25 -24.09
C ALA A 710 -7.52 14.44 -23.14
N ILE A 711 -8.66 15.12 -23.00
CA ILE A 711 -8.92 16.12 -21.99
C ILE A 711 -9.93 15.52 -21.02
N VAL A 712 -9.55 15.39 -19.75
CA VAL A 712 -10.27 14.59 -18.76
C VAL A 712 -10.74 15.50 -17.62
N ASN A 713 -12.06 15.61 -17.44
CA ASN A 713 -12.65 16.29 -16.28
C ASN A 713 -12.70 15.34 -15.08
N ASN A 714 -11.90 15.58 -14.04
CA ASN A 714 -11.82 14.73 -12.85
C ASN A 714 -12.90 15.01 -11.80
N THR A 715 -13.99 15.67 -12.18
CA THR A 715 -15.11 16.01 -11.29
C THR A 715 -16.44 15.59 -11.89
N ASN A 716 -17.50 15.63 -11.09
CA ASN A 716 -18.88 15.46 -11.53
C ASN A 716 -19.60 16.81 -11.75
N GLU A 717 -18.83 17.86 -12.07
CA GLU A 717 -19.33 19.20 -12.37
C GLU A 717 -18.73 19.67 -13.70
N ALA A 718 -19.41 20.59 -14.39
CA ALA A 718 -18.87 21.18 -15.62
C ALA A 718 -17.60 21.99 -15.31
N GLN A 719 -16.59 21.90 -16.18
CA GLN A 719 -15.31 22.56 -15.99
C GLN A 719 -14.91 23.37 -17.22
N SER A 720 -14.43 24.59 -16.97
CA SER A 720 -13.80 25.45 -17.97
C SER A 720 -12.28 25.43 -17.77
N THR A 721 -11.51 25.33 -18.86
CA THR A 721 -10.04 25.37 -18.77
C THR A 721 -9.38 25.85 -20.07
N LEU A 722 -8.13 26.30 -19.97
CA LEU A 722 -7.22 26.41 -21.10
C LEU A 722 -6.45 25.09 -21.23
N VAL A 723 -6.60 24.41 -22.36
CA VAL A 723 -5.83 23.22 -22.71
C VAL A 723 -4.67 23.61 -23.60
N TYR A 724 -3.48 23.12 -23.26
CA TYR A 724 -2.24 23.33 -23.97
C TYR A 724 -1.82 22.04 -24.71
N ASP A 725 -1.44 22.19 -25.98
CA ASP A 725 -0.96 21.08 -26.81
C ASP A 725 0.54 20.75 -26.56
N GLY A 726 1.12 19.88 -27.40
CA GLY A 726 2.52 19.48 -27.31
C GLY A 726 3.54 20.59 -27.59
N GLU A 727 3.12 21.68 -28.23
CA GLU A 727 3.93 22.87 -28.51
C GLU A 727 3.68 24.00 -27.49
N GLY A 728 2.80 23.77 -26.51
CA GLY A 728 2.42 24.76 -25.49
C GLY A 728 1.45 25.83 -25.99
N VAL A 729 0.76 25.60 -27.12
CA VAL A 729 -0.28 26.50 -27.62
C VAL A 729 -1.59 26.19 -26.91
N SER A 730 -2.26 27.21 -26.37
CA SER A 730 -3.49 27.04 -25.59
C SER A 730 -4.77 27.39 -26.33
N ARG A 731 -5.86 26.73 -25.94
CA ARG A 731 -7.23 27.08 -26.34
C ARG A 731 -8.22 26.83 -25.20
N ALA A 732 -9.29 27.60 -25.18
CA ALA A 732 -10.38 27.42 -24.21
C ALA A 732 -11.23 26.18 -24.54
N VAL A 733 -11.58 25.43 -23.49
CA VAL A 733 -12.38 24.21 -23.56
C VAL A 733 -13.38 24.23 -22.40
N GLU A 734 -14.64 23.93 -22.72
CA GLU A 734 -15.69 23.60 -21.76
C GLU A 734 -15.92 22.10 -21.77
N LEU A 735 -15.99 21.48 -20.60
CA LEU A 735 -16.22 20.05 -20.40
C LEU A 735 -17.48 19.83 -19.56
N GLU A 736 -18.31 18.88 -19.98
CA GLU A 736 -19.45 18.40 -19.19
C GLU A 736 -18.97 17.64 -17.94
N PRO A 737 -19.85 17.44 -16.93
CA PRO A 737 -19.56 16.59 -15.78
C PRO A 737 -18.95 15.25 -16.18
N SER A 738 -17.78 14.93 -15.60
CA SER A 738 -17.03 13.68 -15.83
C SER A 738 -16.62 13.42 -17.29
N GLU A 739 -16.75 14.37 -18.21
CA GLU A 739 -16.42 14.18 -19.63
C GLU A 739 -14.96 13.77 -19.85
N ILE A 740 -14.76 12.82 -20.77
CA ILE A 740 -13.50 12.63 -21.49
C ILE A 740 -13.70 13.05 -22.93
N ARG A 741 -12.88 14.01 -23.38
CA ARG A 741 -12.87 14.45 -24.77
C ARG A 741 -11.59 14.00 -25.47
N TRP A 742 -11.74 13.11 -26.45
CA TRP A 742 -10.64 12.66 -27.31
C TRP A 742 -10.45 13.59 -28.51
N GLU A 743 -9.21 13.94 -28.79
CA GLU A 743 -8.82 14.81 -29.89
C GLU A 743 -7.58 14.29 -30.63
N LYS A 744 -7.38 14.76 -31.86
CA LYS A 744 -6.22 14.40 -32.68
C LYS A 744 -5.08 15.39 -32.46
N ILE A 745 -3.86 14.87 -32.42
CA ILE A 745 -2.64 15.67 -32.49
C ILE A 745 -2.50 16.14 -33.95
N SER A 746 -2.44 17.45 -34.14
CA SER A 746 -2.40 18.11 -35.46
C SER A 746 -1.05 18.05 -36.14
#